data_AF-A0A9D8H4C1-F1
#
_entry.id   AF-A0A9D8H4C1-F1
#
_cell.length_a   1.000
_cell.length_b   1.000
_cell.length_c   1.000
_cell.angle_alpha   90.00
_cell.angle_beta   90.00
_cell.angle_gamma   90.00
#
_symmetry.space_group_name_H-M   'P 1'
#
loop_
_entity.id
_entity.type
_entity.pdbx_description
1 polymer ?
#
loop_
_entity_poly.entity_id
_entity_poly.type
_entity_poly.pdbx_seq_one_letter_code
_entity_poly.pdbx_strand_id
1 'polypeptide(L)'
;MGNFEELWLVQRVGGREPLRGDIGELYDAIEQPRKIRGELPILKADEVRPYMEQVRERTLEVLAEVDFESGEPLLANGFIYEMLLAHEHQHNETMLQLLQMVESYEPVEVDPGPAAEAVAEGPEMVAVAAGRHELGAGPAAEGFAYDNERPRHTVELAAFEIDRAPVANAAYVEFIEATGAEPPMYWRRDGEGGWLREAMGRTEPVDPAHPVIHVSWHEADAFSRWAGKRLPSEHEWEAAAAGAGRERANLDQLSFGTAPAGAYADAAADCGAVQMLGDVWEWTASDFVAYPGFEAFPYPEYSEAFFGDAHKVLRGGAWATRRDVIRTSFRNWDLPERRQIFAGFRCARDVYRPWPRRDGRVSPTDDPRGPRGRKNVMTEKAPIPPTTTTDRVTVDVHLPPGGPLSGMAADVRAGLTKPFKELSPRYFYDERGSELYEQITALPEYYPTRCERQILQARSGEIVEATHPRALIELGSGSASKTRVLLDAMAGAGCLGAYAPVDISEEITRETAELIAAEYEGVRVLGHVCDFELDLERVPIEGPRIVAFLGGTMGNFQPAQRATFLRRIANMLDPGDRFLLGTDLVKDRATVEAAYNDSAGVTAAFNKNVLAVLNERLGADFDLDAFEHVARWDADNLWMDIRLRSLQHQVINIADLSLQVAFAAGEEMRTEISTKFLRPGLEGIYSEAGLELTDWWADDEGLYALSLARAI
;
A
#
# COMPACT_ATOMS: atom_id res chain seq x y z
N MET A 1 22.07 22.81 10.84
CA MET A 1 22.73 22.30 12.06
C MET A 1 22.78 23.38 13.14
N GLY A 2 23.70 24.35 13.10
CA GLY A 2 23.80 25.39 14.15
C GLY A 2 22.50 26.15 14.45
N ASN A 3 21.77 26.62 13.43
CA ASN A 3 20.47 27.29 13.63
C ASN A 3 19.41 26.41 14.33
N PHE A 4 19.42 25.09 14.06
CA PHE A 4 18.50 24.15 14.69
C PHE A 4 18.88 23.90 16.15
N GLU A 5 20.19 23.72 16.44
CA GLU A 5 20.71 23.66 17.81
C GLU A 5 20.34 24.92 18.62
N GLU A 6 20.53 26.11 18.03
CA GLU A 6 20.18 27.38 18.67
C GLU A 6 18.67 27.49 18.94
N LEU A 7 17.83 27.15 17.97
CA LEU A 7 16.38 27.20 18.10
C LEU A 7 15.89 26.35 19.29
N TRP A 8 16.39 25.12 19.40
CA TRP A 8 15.88 24.19 20.39
C TRP A 8 16.51 24.36 21.77
N LEU A 9 17.84 24.42 21.87
CA LEU A 9 18.50 24.51 23.18
C LEU A 9 18.62 25.95 23.67
N VAL A 10 19.08 26.88 22.84
CA VAL A 10 19.34 28.25 23.30
C VAL A 10 18.03 29.04 23.47
N GLN A 11 17.14 28.96 22.48
CA GLN A 11 15.90 29.73 22.48
C GLN A 11 14.78 29.04 23.26
N ARG A 12 14.38 27.81 22.87
CA ARG A 12 13.22 27.14 23.50
C ARG A 12 13.51 26.66 24.92
N VAL A 13 14.63 25.99 25.16
CA VAL A 13 15.01 25.52 26.51
C VAL A 13 15.61 26.65 27.35
N GLY A 14 16.57 27.39 26.81
CA GLY A 14 17.26 28.44 27.55
C GLY A 14 16.50 29.75 27.70
N GLY A 15 15.42 29.96 26.93
CA GLY A 15 14.68 31.22 26.91
C GLY A 15 15.50 32.43 26.46
N ARG A 16 16.58 32.21 25.69
CA ARG A 16 17.54 33.26 25.28
C ARG A 16 17.25 33.73 23.86
N GLU A 17 17.50 35.01 23.58
CA GLU A 17 17.35 35.57 22.23
C GLU A 17 18.30 34.91 21.20
N PRO A 18 17.91 34.77 19.92
CA PRO A 18 18.80 34.25 18.89
C PRO A 18 20.02 35.16 18.67
N LEU A 19 21.19 34.56 18.41
CA LEU A 19 22.43 35.27 18.10
C LEU A 19 22.30 36.03 16.78
N ARG A 20 21.55 35.46 15.83
CA ARG A 20 21.22 36.04 14.52
C ARG A 20 19.74 35.82 14.20
N GLY A 21 18.87 36.69 14.72
CA GLY A 21 17.42 36.61 14.45
C GLY A 21 17.06 36.84 12.97
N ASP A 22 17.98 37.39 12.17
CA ASP A 22 17.80 37.68 10.74
C ASP A 22 17.98 36.47 9.82
N ILE A 23 18.62 35.39 10.30
CA ILE A 23 18.95 34.22 9.44
C ILE A 23 18.04 33.01 9.68
N GLY A 24 17.24 33.00 10.75
CA GLY A 24 16.42 31.84 11.12
C GLY A 24 15.53 31.32 9.99
N GLU A 25 14.80 32.23 9.33
CA GLU A 25 13.92 31.93 8.19
C GLU A 25 14.68 31.44 6.93
N LEU A 26 15.96 31.79 6.80
CA LEU A 26 16.80 31.37 5.67
C LEU A 26 17.20 29.89 5.76
N TYR A 27 17.18 29.33 6.98
CA TYR A 27 17.56 27.95 7.25
C TYR A 27 16.36 27.04 7.54
N ASP A 28 15.13 27.55 7.40
CA ASP A 28 13.92 26.74 7.44
C ASP A 28 13.83 25.87 6.19
N ALA A 29 13.81 24.55 6.38
CA ALA A 29 13.85 23.61 5.28
C ALA A 29 12.53 23.50 4.49
N ILE A 30 11.41 23.91 5.11
CA ILE A 30 10.06 23.85 4.56
C ILE A 30 9.82 25.08 3.68
N GLU A 31 10.13 26.25 4.22
CA GLU A 31 9.95 27.54 3.52
C GLU A 31 10.96 27.75 2.39
N GLN A 32 12.12 27.07 2.44
CA GLN A 32 13.20 27.23 1.46
C GLN A 32 13.49 25.92 0.68
N PRO A 33 12.93 25.73 -0.53
CA PRO A 33 13.22 24.58 -1.38
C PRO A 33 14.72 24.40 -1.68
N ARG A 34 15.24 23.15 -1.68
CA ARG A 34 16.67 22.85 -1.90
C ARG A 34 17.28 23.55 -3.13
N LYS A 35 16.51 23.66 -4.22
CA LYS A 35 16.96 24.25 -5.50
C LYS A 35 17.35 25.73 -5.39
N ILE A 36 16.75 26.49 -4.47
CA ILE A 36 17.00 27.94 -4.32
C ILE A 36 18.01 28.27 -3.21
N ARG A 37 18.37 27.30 -2.36
CA ARG A 37 19.23 27.55 -1.18
C ARG A 37 20.61 28.09 -1.52
N GLY A 38 21.13 27.81 -2.73
CA GLY A 38 22.41 28.35 -3.21
C GLY A 38 22.39 29.84 -3.58
N GLU A 39 21.19 30.43 -3.73
CA GLU A 39 20.99 31.83 -4.10
C GLU A 39 20.60 32.71 -2.89
N LEU A 40 20.27 32.07 -1.76
CA LEU A 40 19.91 32.76 -0.53
C LEU A 40 21.14 33.47 0.07
N PRO A 41 20.95 34.61 0.76
CA PRO A 41 22.02 35.32 1.46
C PRO A 41 22.43 34.59 2.76
N ILE A 42 22.78 33.31 2.65
CA ILE A 42 23.24 32.47 3.76
C ILE A 42 24.65 32.87 4.19
N LEU A 43 24.98 32.54 5.45
CA LEU A 43 26.32 32.72 6.00
C LEU A 43 27.38 32.03 5.12
N LYS A 44 28.51 32.73 4.89
CA LYS A 44 29.65 32.18 4.17
C LYS A 44 30.57 31.36 5.07
N ALA A 45 31.52 30.63 4.48
CA ALA A 45 32.39 29.71 5.22
C ALA A 45 33.17 30.35 6.39
N ASP A 46 33.55 31.61 6.27
CA ASP A 46 34.23 32.41 7.30
C ASP A 46 33.28 32.89 8.42
N GLU A 47 31.97 32.92 8.17
CA GLU A 47 30.93 33.32 9.13
C GLU A 47 30.25 32.11 9.80
N VAL A 48 30.13 30.98 9.09
CA VAL A 48 29.45 29.77 9.58
C VAL A 48 30.15 29.16 10.79
N ARG A 49 31.48 29.00 10.76
CA ARG A 49 32.22 28.37 11.88
C ARG A 49 32.14 29.22 13.15
N PRO A 50 32.42 30.54 13.12
CA PRO A 50 32.26 31.38 14.31
C PRO A 50 30.81 31.42 14.82
N TYR A 51 29.82 31.38 13.93
CA TYR A 51 28.41 31.29 14.34
C TYR A 51 28.12 29.98 15.08
N MET A 52 28.54 28.84 14.52
CA MET A 52 28.36 27.53 15.15
C MET A 52 29.12 27.41 16.47
N GLU A 53 30.34 27.94 16.58
CA GLU A 53 31.12 27.96 17.82
C GLU A 53 30.42 28.76 18.92
N GLN A 54 29.89 29.95 18.60
CA GLN A 54 29.13 30.76 19.55
C GLN A 54 27.80 30.10 19.94
N VAL A 55 27.07 29.51 18.99
CA VAL A 55 25.87 28.74 19.31
C VAL A 55 26.24 27.61 20.27
N ARG A 56 27.33 26.87 20.01
CA ARG A 56 27.76 25.77 20.87
C ARG A 56 28.15 26.23 22.28
N GLU A 57 28.84 27.36 22.40
CA GLU A 57 29.16 27.96 23.71
C GLU A 57 27.88 28.28 24.49
N ARG A 58 26.92 28.97 23.85
CA ARG A 58 25.63 29.31 24.45
C ARG A 58 24.81 28.08 24.79
N THR A 59 24.85 27.05 23.94
CA THR A 59 24.24 25.75 24.20
C THR A 59 24.80 25.19 25.50
N LEU A 60 26.12 25.05 25.62
CA LEU A 60 26.78 24.51 26.82
C LEU A 60 26.46 25.29 28.09
N GLU A 61 26.33 26.61 28.00
CA GLU A 61 25.87 27.45 29.12
C GLU A 61 24.44 27.10 29.55
N VAL A 62 23.51 26.93 28.59
CA VAL A 62 22.14 26.49 28.91
C VAL A 62 22.16 25.09 29.51
N LEU A 63 22.93 24.15 28.94
CA LEU A 63 22.99 22.78 29.47
C LEU A 63 23.50 22.72 30.91
N ALA A 64 24.35 23.65 31.32
CA ALA A 64 24.83 23.74 32.70
C ALA A 64 23.75 24.16 33.71
N GLU A 65 22.64 24.74 33.23
CA GLU A 65 21.54 25.27 34.05
C GLU A 65 20.26 24.40 33.99
N VAL A 66 20.18 23.45 33.06
CA VAL A 66 19.00 22.60 32.83
C VAL A 66 18.84 21.53 33.90
N ASP A 67 17.60 21.42 34.43
CA ASP A 67 17.19 20.32 35.29
C ASP A 67 16.54 19.19 34.48
N PHE A 68 17.28 18.10 34.32
CA PHE A 68 16.84 16.87 33.64
C PHE A 68 15.78 16.08 34.43
N GLU A 69 15.61 16.36 35.73
CA GLU A 69 14.63 15.73 36.60
C GLU A 69 13.33 16.55 36.73
N SER A 70 13.23 17.68 36.01
CA SER A 70 12.09 18.62 36.05
C SER A 70 10.73 18.01 35.69
N GLY A 71 10.72 16.83 35.06
CA GLY A 71 9.51 16.17 34.56
C GLY A 71 8.96 16.78 33.27
N GLU A 72 9.61 17.79 32.71
CA GLU A 72 9.28 18.33 31.40
C GLU A 72 9.64 17.32 30.29
N PRO A 73 8.69 16.91 29.42
CA PRO A 73 8.94 15.86 28.43
C PRO A 73 10.12 16.12 27.49
N LEU A 74 10.42 17.39 27.19
CA LEU A 74 11.53 17.79 26.31
C LEU A 74 12.91 17.60 26.97
N LEU A 75 12.97 17.73 28.30
CA LEU A 75 14.21 17.65 29.10
C LEU A 75 14.39 16.29 29.76
N ALA A 76 13.30 15.57 29.99
CA ALA A 76 13.30 14.25 30.61
C ALA A 76 14.28 13.31 29.89
N ASN A 77 15.17 12.69 30.67
CA ASN A 77 16.22 11.77 30.19
C ASN A 77 17.11 12.34 29.08
N GLY A 78 17.20 13.66 28.94
CA GLY A 78 18.00 14.29 27.89
C GLY A 78 17.42 14.17 26.48
N PHE A 79 16.09 13.99 26.33
CA PHE A 79 15.44 13.84 25.01
C PHE A 79 15.90 14.87 23.98
N ILE A 80 15.91 16.17 24.33
CA ILE A 80 16.30 17.24 23.41
C ILE A 80 17.76 17.14 22.94
N TYR A 81 18.64 16.56 23.75
CA TYR A 81 20.06 16.42 23.47
C TYR A 81 20.25 15.34 22.41
N GLU A 82 19.63 14.18 22.63
CA GLU A 82 19.63 13.08 21.69
C GLU A 82 18.95 13.46 20.36
N MET A 83 17.87 14.26 20.41
CA MET A 83 17.22 14.78 19.21
C MET A 83 18.16 15.65 18.37
N LEU A 84 18.96 16.50 19.02
CA LEU A 84 19.91 17.38 18.33
C LEU A 84 21.10 16.61 17.77
N LEU A 85 21.63 15.65 18.53
CA LEU A 85 22.68 14.75 18.05
C LEU A 85 22.20 13.94 16.84
N ALA A 86 20.99 13.37 16.93
CA ALA A 86 20.38 12.63 15.83
C ALA A 86 20.15 13.51 14.58
N HIS A 87 19.67 14.74 14.76
CA HIS A 87 19.50 15.69 13.67
C HIS A 87 20.85 16.09 13.03
N GLU A 88 21.88 16.40 13.82
CA GLU A 88 23.22 16.70 13.32
C GLU A 88 23.80 15.51 12.54
N HIS A 89 23.65 14.30 13.06
CA HIS A 89 24.12 13.08 12.42
C HIS A 89 23.39 12.73 11.12
N GLN A 90 22.07 12.94 11.03
CA GLN A 90 21.31 12.83 9.77
C GLN A 90 21.81 13.83 8.72
N HIS A 91 22.14 15.06 9.15
CA HIS A 91 22.75 16.04 8.26
C HIS A 91 24.17 15.66 7.82
N ASN A 92 24.97 15.02 8.68
CA ASN A 92 26.28 14.49 8.29
C ASN A 92 26.16 13.44 7.19
N GLU A 93 25.19 12.53 7.31
CA GLU A 93 24.90 11.57 6.24
C GLU A 93 24.44 12.27 4.94
N THR A 94 23.60 13.29 5.05
CA THR A 94 23.20 14.12 3.89
C THR A 94 24.41 14.81 3.23
N MET A 95 25.37 15.29 4.02
CA MET A 95 26.61 15.86 3.48
C MET A 95 27.47 14.81 2.78
N LEU A 96 27.52 13.58 3.27
CA LEU A 96 28.19 12.46 2.57
C LEU A 96 27.52 12.14 1.24
N GLN A 97 26.19 12.22 1.14
CA GLN A 97 25.48 12.09 -0.14
C GLN A 97 25.87 13.21 -1.13
N LEU A 98 26.10 14.43 -0.64
CA LEU A 98 26.62 15.52 -1.50
C LEU A 98 28.07 15.28 -1.92
N LEU A 99 28.91 14.74 -1.03
CA LEU A 99 30.28 14.37 -1.36
C LEU A 99 30.35 13.22 -2.37
N GLN A 100 29.38 12.32 -2.38
CA GLN A 100 29.24 11.30 -3.43
C GLN A 100 29.05 11.92 -4.82
N MET A 101 28.56 13.16 -4.90
CA MET A 101 28.29 13.87 -6.16
C MET A 101 29.43 14.80 -6.61
N VAL A 102 30.49 14.99 -5.81
CA VAL A 102 31.63 15.83 -6.22
C VAL A 102 32.65 15.04 -7.02
N GLU A 103 33.42 15.73 -7.89
CA GLU A 103 34.38 15.08 -8.79
C GLU A 103 35.48 14.29 -8.06
N SER A 104 35.92 14.76 -6.90
CA SER A 104 36.94 14.08 -6.09
C SER A 104 36.79 14.44 -4.62
N TYR A 105 36.78 13.42 -3.76
CA TYR A 105 36.87 13.61 -2.32
C TYR A 105 37.84 12.57 -1.72
N GLU A 106 38.81 13.04 -0.95
CA GLU A 106 39.71 12.18 -0.18
C GLU A 106 39.34 12.32 1.31
N PRO A 107 38.87 11.25 1.97
CA PRO A 107 38.58 11.29 3.39
C PRO A 107 39.83 11.61 4.22
N VAL A 108 39.65 12.42 5.27
CA VAL A 108 40.73 12.74 6.24
C VAL A 108 41.06 11.51 7.08
N GLU A 109 40.06 10.69 7.37
CA GLU A 109 40.15 9.48 8.18
C GLU A 109 39.29 8.40 7.53
N VAL A 110 39.81 7.16 7.52
CA VAL A 110 39.13 5.98 7.00
C VAL A 110 39.36 4.84 7.98
N ASP A 111 38.29 4.20 8.42
CA ASP A 111 38.29 2.94 9.13
C ASP A 111 37.43 1.94 8.34
N PRO A 112 38.05 1.09 7.51
CA PRO A 112 37.32 0.11 6.71
C PRO A 112 36.79 -1.06 7.58
N GLY A 113 37.01 -1.04 8.89
CA GLY A 113 36.75 -2.17 9.76
C GLY A 113 37.77 -3.31 9.54
N PRO A 114 37.51 -4.50 10.09
CA PRO A 114 38.41 -5.63 9.96
C PRO A 114 38.45 -6.13 8.50
N ALA A 115 39.66 -6.54 8.06
CA ALA A 115 39.92 -6.96 6.68
C ALA A 115 39.13 -8.20 6.21
N ALA A 116 38.54 -8.98 7.13
CA ALA A 116 37.67 -10.10 6.82
C ALA A 116 36.61 -10.24 7.93
N GLU A 117 35.37 -9.86 7.60
CA GLU A 117 34.20 -10.18 8.42
C GLU A 117 33.69 -11.59 8.10
N ALA A 118 33.27 -12.32 9.12
CA ALA A 118 32.70 -13.65 8.93
C ALA A 118 31.35 -13.53 8.23
N VAL A 119 31.22 -14.21 7.08
CA VAL A 119 29.97 -14.29 6.32
C VAL A 119 29.11 -15.41 6.90
N ALA A 120 27.84 -15.14 7.17
CA ALA A 120 26.91 -16.11 7.73
C ALA A 120 26.57 -17.21 6.71
N GLU A 121 26.76 -18.48 7.11
CA GLU A 121 26.35 -19.65 6.33
C GLU A 121 24.85 -19.98 6.54
N GLY A 122 24.20 -20.60 5.54
CA GLY A 122 22.84 -21.13 5.63
C GLY A 122 21.96 -20.86 4.40
N PRO A 123 20.62 -21.08 4.46
CA PRO A 123 19.71 -20.79 3.35
C PRO A 123 19.68 -19.31 2.93
N GLU A 124 19.40 -19.02 1.66
CA GLU A 124 19.32 -17.64 1.14
C GLU A 124 18.31 -16.76 1.91
N MET A 125 17.16 -17.33 2.26
CA MET A 125 16.11 -16.68 3.03
C MET A 125 15.94 -17.35 4.40
N VAL A 126 15.52 -16.57 5.39
CA VAL A 126 15.22 -17.04 6.75
C VAL A 126 13.75 -16.83 7.05
N ALA A 127 13.16 -17.75 7.82
CA ALA A 127 11.74 -17.71 8.14
C ALA A 127 11.48 -16.88 9.40
N VAL A 128 10.45 -16.04 9.33
CA VAL A 128 9.87 -15.33 10.47
C VAL A 128 8.51 -15.95 10.76
N ALA A 129 8.29 -16.36 12.01
CA ALA A 129 7.07 -17.03 12.41
C ALA A 129 5.88 -16.07 12.43
N ALA A 130 4.70 -16.60 12.08
CA ALA A 130 3.44 -15.89 12.27
C ALA A 130 3.21 -15.59 13.75
N GLY A 131 2.59 -14.46 14.05
CA GLY A 131 2.12 -14.11 15.39
C GLY A 131 2.21 -12.62 15.69
N ARG A 132 2.07 -12.33 16.99
CA ARG A 132 2.12 -10.98 17.55
C ARG A 132 3.55 -10.50 17.69
N HIS A 133 3.84 -9.35 17.10
CA HIS A 133 5.11 -8.65 17.23
C HIS A 133 4.87 -7.27 17.86
N GLU A 134 5.69 -6.91 18.84
CA GLU A 134 5.67 -5.60 19.46
C GLU A 134 6.64 -4.67 18.73
N LEU A 135 6.10 -3.72 17.97
CA LEU A 135 6.86 -2.83 17.11
C LEU A 135 6.83 -1.40 17.64
N GLY A 136 7.80 -0.59 17.23
CA GLY A 136 7.95 0.79 17.66
C GLY A 136 8.71 0.94 18.98
N ALA A 137 8.97 2.20 19.30
CA ALA A 137 9.69 2.63 20.49
C ALA A 137 8.73 2.88 21.67
N GLY A 138 9.25 2.71 22.88
CA GLY A 138 8.52 3.04 24.11
C GLY A 138 8.23 4.55 24.23
N PRO A 139 7.51 4.97 25.27
CA PRO A 139 7.27 6.38 25.58
C PRO A 139 8.58 7.19 25.63
N ALA A 140 8.51 8.50 25.39
CA ALA A 140 9.67 9.41 25.47
C ALA A 140 10.44 9.32 26.79
N ALA A 141 9.72 8.98 27.87
CA ALA A 141 10.26 8.80 29.21
C ALA A 141 11.15 7.55 29.38
N GLU A 142 11.23 6.65 28.38
CA GLU A 142 12.10 5.46 28.39
C GLU A 142 13.40 5.68 27.61
N GLY A 143 13.52 6.79 26.87
CA GLY A 143 14.68 7.13 26.05
C GLY A 143 14.30 7.86 24.78
N PHE A 144 15.30 8.32 24.03
CA PHE A 144 15.06 9.04 22.77
C PHE A 144 14.66 8.09 21.64
N ALA A 145 13.53 8.41 21.02
CA ALA A 145 13.09 7.93 19.72
C ALA A 145 12.28 9.07 19.07
N TYR A 146 12.30 9.15 17.75
CA TYR A 146 11.46 10.13 17.05
C TYR A 146 9.98 9.82 17.26
N ASP A 147 9.12 10.82 17.08
CA ASP A 147 7.66 10.67 17.20
C ASP A 147 7.10 9.59 16.26
N ASN A 148 7.58 9.52 15.03
CA ASN A 148 7.14 8.50 14.07
C ASN A 148 7.46 7.06 14.49
N GLU A 149 8.38 6.85 15.42
CA GLU A 149 8.72 5.52 15.96
C GLU A 149 7.75 5.09 17.07
N ARG A 150 6.89 5.99 17.56
CA ARG A 150 6.07 5.83 18.77
C ARG A 150 4.57 5.86 18.45
N PRO A 151 3.73 5.26 19.30
CA PRO A 151 4.07 4.42 20.45
C PRO A 151 4.39 2.97 20.04
N ARG A 152 4.93 2.21 20.99
CA ARG A 152 5.02 0.75 20.88
C ARG A 152 3.62 0.17 20.74
N HIS A 153 3.40 -0.66 19.74
CA HIS A 153 2.11 -1.25 19.43
C HIS A 153 2.27 -2.68 18.90
N THR A 154 1.21 -3.48 19.06
CA THR A 154 1.21 -4.86 18.56
C THR A 154 0.75 -4.92 17.11
N VAL A 155 1.48 -5.67 16.28
CA VAL A 155 1.05 -6.06 14.93
C VAL A 155 1.01 -7.58 14.84
N GLU A 156 -0.09 -8.14 14.32
CA GLU A 156 -0.16 -9.55 13.96
C GLU A 156 0.39 -9.71 12.55
N LEU A 157 1.45 -10.51 12.39
CA LEU A 157 2.05 -10.80 11.10
C LEU A 157 1.81 -12.26 10.72
N ALA A 158 1.53 -12.51 9.44
CA ALA A 158 1.58 -13.85 8.88
C ALA A 158 3.03 -14.38 8.89
N ALA A 159 3.21 -15.68 8.65
CA ALA A 159 4.55 -16.24 8.47
C ALA A 159 5.07 -15.81 7.10
N PHE A 160 6.31 -15.31 7.07
CA PHE A 160 7.00 -14.91 5.86
C PHE A 160 8.45 -15.37 5.91
N GLU A 161 9.12 -15.32 4.78
CA GLU A 161 10.57 -15.45 4.69
C GLU A 161 11.14 -14.10 4.26
N ILE A 162 12.33 -13.79 4.74
CA ILE A 162 13.09 -12.59 4.37
C ILE A 162 14.50 -13.00 3.97
N ASP A 163 15.10 -12.32 2.99
CA ASP A 163 16.48 -12.59 2.58
C ASP A 163 17.40 -12.48 3.80
N ARG A 164 18.33 -13.43 3.95
CA ARG A 164 19.28 -13.40 5.08
C ARG A 164 20.14 -12.15 5.04
N ALA A 165 20.58 -11.72 3.87
CA ALA A 165 21.44 -10.56 3.66
C ALA A 165 20.80 -9.58 2.66
N PRO A 166 21.24 -8.32 2.59
CA PRO A 166 20.82 -7.40 1.53
C PRO A 166 21.16 -7.96 0.14
N VAL A 167 20.43 -7.53 -0.89
CA VAL A 167 20.68 -7.98 -2.26
C VAL A 167 22.09 -7.60 -2.70
N ALA A 168 22.89 -8.60 -3.07
CA ALA A 168 24.26 -8.41 -3.52
C ALA A 168 24.33 -7.91 -4.97
N ASN A 169 25.43 -7.22 -5.31
CA ASN A 169 25.73 -6.73 -6.65
C ASN A 169 25.69 -7.85 -7.70
N ALA A 170 26.16 -9.07 -7.36
CA ALA A 170 26.12 -10.20 -8.28
C ALA A 170 24.69 -10.53 -8.75
N ALA A 171 23.75 -10.62 -7.80
CA ALA A 171 22.35 -10.89 -8.10
C ALA A 171 21.71 -9.74 -8.89
N TYR A 172 22.07 -8.49 -8.57
CA TYR A 172 21.59 -7.32 -9.31
C TYR A 172 22.13 -7.26 -10.75
N VAL A 173 23.37 -7.70 -10.98
CA VAL A 173 23.92 -7.86 -12.34
C VAL A 173 23.11 -8.89 -13.11
N GLU A 174 22.78 -10.04 -12.52
CA GLU A 174 21.93 -11.05 -13.17
C GLU A 174 20.57 -10.48 -13.58
N PHE A 175 19.95 -9.66 -12.72
CA PHE A 175 18.72 -8.93 -13.04
C PHE A 175 18.88 -8.00 -14.24
N ILE A 176 19.93 -7.17 -14.26
CA ILE A 176 20.19 -6.24 -15.38
C ILE A 176 20.38 -7.03 -16.69
N GLU A 177 21.21 -8.08 -16.67
CA GLU A 177 21.48 -8.89 -17.87
C GLU A 177 20.23 -9.63 -18.37
N ALA A 178 19.37 -10.10 -17.46
CA ALA A 178 18.16 -10.84 -17.81
C ALA A 178 17.04 -9.95 -18.36
N THR A 179 16.95 -8.70 -17.88
CA THR A 179 15.79 -7.84 -18.14
C THR A 179 16.10 -6.62 -19.01
N GLY A 180 17.37 -6.24 -19.14
CA GLY A 180 17.78 -4.99 -19.76
C GLY A 180 17.45 -3.74 -18.93
N ALA A 181 17.27 -3.90 -17.60
CA ALA A 181 17.01 -2.78 -16.69
C ALA A 181 18.18 -1.77 -16.67
N GLU A 182 17.86 -0.51 -16.36
CA GLU A 182 18.88 0.52 -16.11
C GLU A 182 19.75 0.12 -14.90
N PRO A 183 21.08 0.38 -14.96
CA PRO A 183 21.95 0.08 -13.85
C PRO A 183 21.78 1.09 -12.70
N PRO A 184 22.27 0.76 -11.48
CA PRO A 184 22.25 1.69 -10.35
C PRO A 184 22.92 3.03 -10.68
N MET A 185 22.54 4.09 -9.97
CA MET A 185 22.80 5.50 -10.35
C MET A 185 24.25 5.82 -10.76
N TYR A 186 25.24 5.20 -10.11
CA TYR A 186 26.66 5.49 -10.32
C TYR A 186 27.42 4.38 -11.06
N TRP A 187 26.70 3.46 -11.70
CA TRP A 187 27.31 2.35 -12.42
C TRP A 187 27.46 2.65 -13.90
N ARG A 188 28.54 2.14 -14.49
CA ARG A 188 28.78 2.17 -15.93
C ARG A 188 29.52 0.91 -16.38
N ARG A 189 29.38 0.54 -17.64
CA ARG A 189 30.14 -0.57 -18.24
C ARG A 189 31.62 -0.20 -18.32
N ASP A 190 32.49 -1.18 -18.08
CA ASP A 190 33.96 -1.04 -18.25
C ASP A 190 34.43 -1.19 -19.71
N GLY A 191 33.57 -1.72 -20.60
CA GLY A 191 33.88 -2.01 -22.00
C GLY A 191 34.40 -3.43 -22.27
N GLU A 192 34.66 -4.22 -21.22
CA GLU A 192 35.12 -5.61 -21.28
C GLU A 192 34.06 -6.61 -20.77
N GLY A 193 32.88 -6.12 -20.39
CA GLY A 193 31.73 -6.91 -19.94
C GLY A 193 31.47 -6.82 -18.44
N GLY A 194 32.31 -6.12 -17.68
CA GLY A 194 32.11 -5.81 -16.27
C GLY A 194 31.48 -4.44 -16.03
N TRP A 195 31.44 -4.07 -14.75
CA TRP A 195 30.84 -2.83 -14.26
C TRP A 195 31.84 -2.06 -13.39
N LEU A 196 31.86 -0.75 -13.57
CA LEU A 196 32.55 0.23 -12.71
C LEU A 196 31.50 1.02 -11.95
N ARG A 197 31.82 1.42 -10.72
CA ARG A 197 31.05 2.39 -9.95
C ARG A 197 31.88 3.62 -9.63
N GLU A 198 31.20 4.75 -9.45
CA GLU A 198 31.77 5.95 -8.83
C GLU A 198 31.43 5.97 -7.34
N ALA A 199 32.44 6.11 -6.48
CA ALA A 199 32.31 6.18 -5.02
C ALA A 199 33.18 7.33 -4.49
N MET A 200 32.56 8.44 -4.08
CA MET A 200 33.23 9.65 -3.59
C MET A 200 34.29 10.20 -4.57
N GLY A 201 33.95 10.22 -5.87
CA GLY A 201 34.85 10.67 -6.94
C GLY A 201 35.94 9.65 -7.34
N ARG A 202 35.95 8.45 -6.74
CA ARG A 202 36.82 7.35 -7.17
C ARG A 202 36.05 6.43 -8.13
N THR A 203 36.66 6.08 -9.25
CA THR A 203 36.14 5.00 -10.13
C THR A 203 36.78 3.68 -9.71
N GLU A 204 35.96 2.70 -9.39
CA GLU A 204 36.41 1.36 -8.99
C GLU A 204 35.52 0.26 -9.59
N PRO A 205 36.02 -0.98 -9.76
CA PRO A 205 35.18 -2.11 -10.16
C PRO A 205 34.05 -2.36 -9.18
N VAL A 206 32.88 -2.77 -9.70
CA VAL A 206 31.78 -3.24 -8.86
C VAL A 206 32.17 -4.60 -8.27
N ASP A 207 32.30 -4.65 -6.94
CA ASP A 207 32.52 -5.92 -6.23
C ASP A 207 31.21 -6.72 -6.15
N PRO A 208 31.14 -7.94 -6.72
CA PRO A 208 29.92 -8.74 -6.74
C PRO A 208 29.43 -9.16 -5.35
N ALA A 209 30.31 -9.21 -4.34
CA ALA A 209 29.98 -9.66 -3.00
C ALA A 209 29.30 -8.58 -2.14
N HIS A 210 29.39 -7.31 -2.52
CA HIS A 210 28.84 -6.21 -1.72
C HIS A 210 27.34 -5.98 -2.01
N PRO A 211 26.56 -5.45 -1.06
CA PRO A 211 25.20 -4.99 -1.30
C PRO A 211 25.11 -3.99 -2.45
N VAL A 212 24.04 -4.10 -3.24
CA VAL A 212 23.66 -3.06 -4.20
C VAL A 212 23.23 -1.81 -3.44
N ILE A 213 23.68 -0.65 -3.93
CA ILE A 213 23.45 0.66 -3.32
C ILE A 213 23.20 1.69 -4.42
N HIS A 214 22.48 2.76 -4.07
CA HIS A 214 22.05 3.81 -4.99
C HIS A 214 21.00 3.35 -6.01
N VAL A 215 20.01 2.60 -5.50
CA VAL A 215 18.82 2.18 -6.23
C VAL A 215 17.57 2.84 -5.67
N SER A 216 16.63 3.16 -6.56
CA SER A 216 15.32 3.69 -6.21
C SER A 216 14.40 2.60 -5.67
N TRP A 217 13.30 3.00 -5.04
CA TRP A 217 12.27 2.05 -4.59
C TRP A 217 11.70 1.26 -5.77
N HIS A 218 11.51 1.91 -6.93
CA HIS A 218 10.99 1.26 -8.13
C HIS A 218 11.93 0.18 -8.69
N GLU A 219 13.24 0.44 -8.65
CA GLU A 219 14.28 -0.53 -9.03
C GLU A 219 14.29 -1.73 -8.06
N ALA A 220 14.23 -1.46 -6.75
CA ALA A 220 14.17 -2.49 -5.71
C ALA A 220 12.92 -3.39 -5.83
N ASP A 221 11.75 -2.80 -6.08
CA ASP A 221 10.49 -3.52 -6.28
C ASP A 221 10.51 -4.32 -7.60
N ALA A 222 11.06 -3.75 -8.68
CA ALA A 222 11.21 -4.45 -9.95
C ALA A 222 12.12 -5.68 -9.84
N PHE A 223 13.27 -5.55 -9.17
CA PHE A 223 14.14 -6.68 -8.86
C PHE A 223 13.39 -7.74 -8.04
N SER A 224 12.72 -7.32 -6.96
CA SER A 224 12.04 -8.24 -6.06
C SER A 224 11.01 -9.09 -6.81
N ARG A 225 10.21 -8.46 -7.67
CA ARG A 225 9.24 -9.15 -8.54
C ARG A 225 9.90 -10.10 -9.53
N TRP A 226 11.00 -9.69 -10.17
CA TRP A 226 11.77 -10.56 -11.07
C TRP A 226 12.32 -11.79 -10.35
N ALA A 227 12.77 -11.63 -9.10
CA ALA A 227 13.28 -12.71 -8.27
C ALA A 227 12.16 -13.62 -7.71
N GLY A 228 10.88 -13.39 -8.03
CA GLY A 228 9.74 -14.13 -7.48
C GLY A 228 9.51 -13.84 -5.99
N LYS A 229 9.86 -12.64 -5.56
CA LYS A 229 9.76 -12.12 -4.18
C LYS A 229 9.01 -10.78 -4.19
N ARG A 230 8.98 -10.10 -3.04
CA ARG A 230 8.46 -8.73 -2.86
C ARG A 230 9.36 -7.96 -1.90
N LEU A 231 9.18 -6.64 -1.79
CA LEU A 231 9.76 -5.91 -0.66
C LEU A 231 9.02 -6.28 0.65
N PRO A 232 9.72 -6.34 1.81
CA PRO A 232 9.06 -6.45 3.10
C PRO A 232 8.26 -5.17 3.40
N SER A 233 7.18 -5.28 4.15
CA SER A 233 6.64 -4.10 4.84
C SER A 233 7.60 -3.64 5.94
N GLU A 234 7.48 -2.39 6.40
CA GLU A 234 8.30 -1.91 7.52
C GLU A 234 8.07 -2.72 8.81
N HIS A 235 6.85 -3.24 8.99
CA HIS A 235 6.51 -4.07 10.15
C HIS A 235 7.17 -5.44 10.10
N GLU A 236 7.17 -6.09 8.92
CA GLU A 236 7.89 -7.35 8.70
C GLU A 236 9.39 -7.17 8.86
N TRP A 237 9.93 -6.06 8.34
CA TRP A 237 11.34 -5.74 8.49
C TRP A 237 11.72 -5.57 9.97
N GLU A 238 10.94 -4.81 10.74
CA GLU A 238 11.21 -4.57 12.16
C GLU A 238 11.07 -5.85 13.00
N ALA A 239 10.07 -6.68 12.71
CA ALA A 239 9.91 -7.99 13.32
C ALA A 239 11.11 -8.92 12.99
N ALA A 240 11.58 -8.92 11.75
CA ALA A 240 12.75 -9.69 11.34
C ALA A 240 14.04 -9.18 12.00
N ALA A 241 14.13 -7.88 12.31
CA ALA A 241 15.27 -7.25 12.95
C ALA A 241 15.36 -7.49 14.47
N ALA A 242 14.38 -8.18 15.07
CA ALA A 242 14.41 -8.52 16.49
C ALA A 242 15.73 -9.24 16.86
N GLY A 243 16.41 -8.76 17.90
CA GLY A 243 17.69 -9.30 18.36
C GLY A 243 18.92 -8.86 17.56
N ALA A 244 18.77 -8.08 16.48
CA ALA A 244 19.90 -7.63 15.66
C ALA A 244 20.91 -6.80 16.47
N GLY A 245 22.20 -7.16 16.35
CA GLY A 245 23.26 -6.60 17.17
C GLY A 245 23.81 -5.28 16.62
N ARG A 246 23.34 -4.14 17.16
CA ARG A 246 23.83 -2.82 16.76
C ARG A 246 25.35 -2.67 16.91
N GLU A 247 25.95 -3.21 17.99
CA GLU A 247 27.37 -3.03 18.34
C GLU A 247 28.36 -3.67 17.34
N ARG A 248 27.90 -4.60 16.50
CA ARG A 248 28.70 -5.27 15.48
C ARG A 248 28.07 -5.09 14.10
N ALA A 249 28.04 -3.85 13.65
CA ALA A 249 27.47 -3.41 12.38
C ALA A 249 28.35 -2.34 11.71
N ASN A 250 28.35 -2.30 10.37
CA ASN A 250 29.02 -1.27 9.57
C ASN A 250 28.22 0.04 9.62
N LEU A 251 28.66 0.95 10.48
CA LEU A 251 28.05 2.25 10.79
C LEU A 251 29.17 3.29 10.92
N ASP A 252 28.81 4.50 11.34
CA ASP A 252 29.72 5.54 11.82
C ASP A 252 30.53 6.30 10.76
N GLN A 253 30.27 6.09 9.47
CA GLN A 253 30.76 6.86 8.31
C GLN A 253 32.20 6.59 7.89
N LEU A 254 32.97 5.83 8.66
CA LEU A 254 34.41 5.72 8.47
C LEU A 254 34.82 4.70 7.40
N SER A 255 33.93 3.80 7.00
CA SER A 255 34.22 2.77 6.00
C SER A 255 34.17 3.28 4.56
N PHE A 256 33.44 4.37 4.31
CA PHE A 256 33.19 4.90 2.96
C PHE A 256 32.68 3.86 1.97
N GLY A 257 31.92 2.88 2.46
CA GLY A 257 31.36 1.80 1.66
C GLY A 257 30.69 0.72 2.51
N THR A 258 30.04 -0.22 1.82
CA THR A 258 29.41 -1.39 2.43
C THR A 258 30.43 -2.48 2.73
N ALA A 259 30.14 -3.35 3.69
CA ALA A 259 30.77 -4.65 3.86
C ALA A 259 30.15 -5.69 2.90
N PRO A 260 30.79 -6.85 2.65
CA PRO A 260 30.19 -7.92 1.87
C PRO A 260 28.82 -8.35 2.41
N ALA A 261 27.90 -8.72 1.52
CA ALA A 261 26.60 -9.24 1.89
C ALA A 261 26.75 -10.58 2.64
N GLY A 262 26.07 -10.68 3.77
CA GLY A 262 26.19 -11.78 4.72
C GLY A 262 27.21 -11.54 5.84
N ALA A 263 27.95 -10.42 5.86
CA ALA A 263 28.91 -10.08 6.91
C ALA A 263 28.23 -9.91 8.29
N TYR A 264 29.04 -9.79 9.35
CA TYR A 264 28.58 -9.62 10.73
C TYR A 264 27.69 -10.76 11.23
N ALA A 265 28.08 -12.00 10.96
CA ALA A 265 27.34 -13.19 11.34
C ALA A 265 27.03 -13.29 12.86
N ASP A 266 27.88 -12.71 13.70
CA ASP A 266 27.71 -12.67 15.16
C ASP A 266 26.76 -11.56 15.65
N ALA A 267 26.25 -10.72 14.73
CA ALA A 267 25.25 -9.70 14.96
C ALA A 267 23.87 -10.04 14.35
N ALA A 268 23.68 -11.30 13.94
CA ALA A 268 22.44 -11.77 13.35
C ALA A 268 21.24 -11.51 14.27
N ALA A 269 20.11 -11.15 13.67
CA ALA A 269 18.81 -11.14 14.31
C ALA A 269 18.40 -12.55 14.76
N ASP A 270 17.38 -12.64 15.62
CA ASP A 270 16.86 -13.89 16.17
C ASP A 270 16.39 -14.87 15.08
N CYS A 271 15.88 -14.34 13.96
CA CYS A 271 15.48 -15.14 12.81
C CYS A 271 16.68 -15.63 11.96
N GLY A 272 17.89 -15.12 12.21
CA GLY A 272 19.11 -15.42 11.48
C GLY A 272 19.41 -14.48 10.32
N ALA A 273 18.65 -13.39 10.14
CA ALA A 273 18.97 -12.33 9.19
C ALA A 273 20.16 -11.51 9.70
N VAL A 274 21.08 -11.14 8.81
CA VAL A 274 22.29 -10.37 9.13
C VAL A 274 22.27 -9.02 8.42
N GLN A 275 23.09 -8.10 8.91
CA GLN A 275 23.15 -6.72 8.39
C GLN A 275 21.77 -6.04 8.39
N MET A 276 20.94 -6.33 9.40
CA MET A 276 19.69 -5.59 9.61
C MET A 276 19.96 -4.16 10.07
N LEU A 277 21.16 -3.86 10.59
CA LEU A 277 21.58 -2.51 10.92
C LEU A 277 22.88 -2.19 10.17
N GLY A 278 22.95 -1.00 9.57
CA GLY A 278 24.12 -0.53 8.83
C GLY A 278 24.19 -1.04 7.39
N ASP A 279 25.35 -0.80 6.76
CA ASP A 279 25.61 -1.05 5.34
C ASP A 279 24.73 -0.23 4.38
N VAL A 280 23.45 -0.54 4.23
CA VAL A 280 22.54 0.17 3.34
C VAL A 280 21.21 0.44 4.03
N TRP A 281 20.62 1.60 3.77
CA TRP A 281 19.19 1.77 4.01
C TRP A 281 18.41 0.77 3.16
N GLU A 282 17.46 0.06 3.75
CA GLU A 282 16.66 -0.95 3.04
C GLU A 282 15.27 -0.41 2.72
N TRP A 283 14.94 -0.31 1.43
CA TRP A 283 13.58 0.02 0.98
C TRP A 283 12.54 -1.00 1.47
N THR A 284 11.39 -0.51 1.93
CA THR A 284 10.23 -1.32 2.30
C THR A 284 9.05 -1.03 1.38
N ALA A 285 8.04 -1.90 1.37
CA ALA A 285 6.79 -1.69 0.63
C ALA A 285 5.90 -0.60 1.26
N SER A 286 6.17 -0.22 2.52
CA SER A 286 5.31 0.67 3.31
C SER A 286 5.38 2.12 2.84
N ASP A 287 4.20 2.74 2.76
CA ASP A 287 4.05 4.19 2.75
C ASP A 287 4.42 4.77 4.12
N PHE A 288 4.96 5.98 4.16
CA PHE A 288 5.27 6.63 5.42
C PHE A 288 3.99 7.15 6.06
N VAL A 289 3.45 6.41 7.02
CA VAL A 289 2.22 6.77 7.76
C VAL A 289 2.43 6.72 9.26
N ALA A 290 1.55 7.40 10.00
CA ALA A 290 1.58 7.40 11.46
C ALA A 290 1.34 5.98 12.02
N TYR A 291 2.07 5.62 13.08
CA TYR A 291 1.71 4.44 13.88
C TYR A 291 0.42 4.68 14.68
N PRO A 292 -0.35 3.63 15.02
CA PRO A 292 -1.53 3.77 15.85
C PRO A 292 -1.22 4.46 17.19
N GLY A 293 -1.87 5.59 17.46
CA GLY A 293 -1.63 6.39 18.66
C GLY A 293 -0.46 7.36 18.56
N PHE A 294 0.07 7.63 17.35
CA PHE A 294 1.08 8.66 17.10
C PHE A 294 0.65 10.02 17.68
N GLU A 295 1.61 10.68 18.32
CA GLU A 295 1.51 12.07 18.74
C GLU A 295 2.77 12.81 18.30
N ALA A 296 2.59 13.86 17.50
CA ALA A 296 3.67 14.72 17.04
C ALA A 296 4.41 15.35 18.23
N PHE A 297 5.72 15.12 18.33
CA PHE A 297 6.51 15.65 19.44
C PHE A 297 8.02 15.63 19.19
N PRO A 298 8.76 16.70 19.53
CA PRO A 298 8.30 18.06 19.88
C PRO A 298 8.14 18.94 18.63
N TYR A 299 8.47 18.38 17.46
CA TYR A 299 8.59 19.07 16.18
C TYR A 299 7.65 18.39 15.17
N PRO A 300 6.37 18.78 15.10
CA PRO A 300 5.38 18.12 14.24
C PRO A 300 5.81 18.01 12.77
N GLU A 301 6.49 19.04 12.28
CA GLU A 301 6.96 19.11 10.91
C GLU A 301 8.12 18.14 10.60
N TYR A 302 8.68 17.45 11.61
CA TYR A 302 9.65 16.39 11.39
C TYR A 302 9.02 15.19 10.65
N SER A 303 7.83 14.76 11.07
CA SER A 303 7.19 13.53 10.59
C SER A 303 5.84 13.79 9.92
N GLU A 304 4.95 14.53 10.60
CA GLU A 304 3.54 14.64 10.22
C GLU A 304 3.36 15.23 8.83
N ALA A 305 4.22 16.20 8.46
CA ALA A 305 4.21 16.85 7.16
C ALA A 305 4.52 15.92 5.97
N PHE A 306 5.07 14.73 6.23
CA PHE A 306 5.48 13.77 5.19
C PHE A 306 4.60 12.52 5.15
N PHE A 307 3.60 12.41 6.04
CA PHE A 307 2.72 11.26 6.03
C PHE A 307 1.85 11.19 4.78
N GLY A 308 1.66 9.99 4.25
CA GLY A 308 0.89 9.71 3.04
C GLY A 308 1.57 8.70 2.14
N ASP A 309 1.08 8.57 0.92
CA ASP A 309 1.55 7.61 -0.09
C ASP A 309 2.70 8.15 -0.96
N ALA A 310 3.08 9.42 -0.79
CA ALA A 310 4.14 10.05 -1.56
C ALA A 310 5.53 9.53 -1.19
N HIS A 311 5.76 9.14 0.07
CA HIS A 311 7.06 8.69 0.57
C HIS A 311 7.03 7.21 0.93
N LYS A 312 8.14 6.53 0.67
CA LYS A 312 8.35 5.13 1.06
C LYS A 312 9.32 5.05 2.21
N VAL A 313 9.06 4.10 3.12
CA VAL A 313 9.87 3.91 4.32
C VAL A 313 11.14 3.12 4.00
N LEU A 314 12.27 3.56 4.56
CA LEU A 314 13.53 2.82 4.62
C LEU A 314 13.92 2.51 6.06
N ARG A 315 14.57 1.36 6.27
CA ARG A 315 14.97 0.88 7.60
C ARG A 315 16.45 0.50 7.64
N GLY A 316 16.98 0.29 8.85
CA GLY A 316 18.31 -0.30 9.08
C GLY A 316 19.49 0.66 9.20
N GLY A 317 19.46 1.83 8.56
CA GLY A 317 20.63 2.70 8.49
C GLY A 317 21.64 2.23 7.46
N ALA A 318 22.44 3.14 6.93
CA ALA A 318 23.54 2.82 6.02
C ALA A 318 24.89 2.81 6.76
N TRP A 319 25.97 2.45 6.06
CA TRP A 319 27.35 2.62 6.54
C TRP A 319 27.66 4.07 6.97
N ALA A 320 26.93 5.04 6.40
CA ALA A 320 27.03 6.46 6.70
C ALA A 320 26.18 6.91 7.91
N THR A 321 25.35 6.03 8.47
CA THR A 321 24.51 6.34 9.62
C THR A 321 25.29 6.14 10.91
N ARG A 322 25.12 7.05 11.87
CA ARG A 322 25.81 6.99 13.17
C ARG A 322 25.13 6.00 14.11
N ARG A 323 25.93 5.20 14.83
CA ARG A 323 25.46 4.15 15.74
C ARG A 323 24.54 4.66 16.84
N ASP A 324 24.81 5.86 17.36
CA ASP A 324 24.00 6.46 18.43
C ASP A 324 22.59 6.86 17.95
N VAL A 325 22.40 7.02 16.64
CA VAL A 325 21.12 7.41 16.05
C VAL A 325 20.25 6.22 15.68
N ILE A 326 20.87 5.13 15.21
CA ILE A 326 20.11 4.03 14.60
C ILE A 326 19.56 3.07 15.65
N ARG A 327 18.33 2.63 15.41
CA ARG A 327 17.57 1.65 16.18
C ARG A 327 16.80 0.78 15.21
N THR A 328 16.40 -0.42 15.63
CA THR A 328 15.50 -1.25 14.82
C THR A 328 14.14 -0.58 14.61
N SER A 329 13.71 0.35 15.46
CA SER A 329 12.48 1.16 15.30
C SER A 329 12.65 2.39 14.40
N PHE A 330 13.89 2.78 14.04
CA PHE A 330 14.16 4.06 13.35
C PHE A 330 13.57 4.07 11.93
N ARG A 331 12.68 5.03 11.64
CA ARG A 331 12.02 5.15 10.33
C ARG A 331 12.66 6.29 9.54
N ASN A 332 13.33 5.94 8.44
CA ASN A 332 13.70 6.91 7.42
C ASN A 332 12.65 6.88 6.29
N TRP A 333 12.56 7.93 5.49
CA TRP A 333 11.64 7.99 4.36
C TRP A 333 12.19 8.91 3.27
N ASP A 334 11.88 8.59 2.01
CA ASP A 334 12.14 9.48 0.89
C ASP A 334 11.15 9.18 -0.25
N LEU A 335 11.15 10.03 -1.27
CA LEU A 335 10.37 9.82 -2.48
C LEU A 335 10.88 8.57 -3.22
N PRO A 336 9.99 7.76 -3.82
CA PRO A 336 10.35 6.45 -4.38
C PRO A 336 11.35 6.52 -5.54
N GLU A 337 11.45 7.64 -6.26
CA GLU A 337 12.42 7.85 -7.35
C GLU A 337 13.84 8.22 -6.86
N ARG A 338 14.02 8.52 -5.57
CA ARG A 338 15.30 8.97 -5.03
C ARG A 338 16.25 7.80 -4.94
N ARG A 339 17.47 8.01 -5.44
CA ARG A 339 18.52 6.97 -5.48
C ARG A 339 19.93 7.50 -5.26
N GLN A 340 20.08 8.81 -5.01
CA GLN A 340 21.34 9.40 -4.54
C GLN A 340 21.64 9.05 -3.07
N ILE A 341 20.61 8.67 -2.32
CA ILE A 341 20.73 8.19 -0.94
C ILE A 341 21.47 6.83 -0.91
N PHE A 342 22.04 6.48 0.25
CA PHE A 342 22.76 5.22 0.48
C PHE A 342 21.78 4.04 0.65
N ALA A 343 20.85 3.89 -0.28
CA ALA A 343 19.79 2.89 -0.24
C ALA A 343 20.08 1.69 -1.14
N GLY A 344 19.89 0.52 -0.55
CA GLY A 344 19.75 -0.78 -1.19
C GLY A 344 18.39 -1.36 -0.80
N PHE A 345 18.31 -2.69 -0.74
CA PHE A 345 17.09 -3.37 -0.33
C PHE A 345 17.35 -4.84 -0.02
N ARG A 346 16.32 -5.47 0.55
CA ARG A 346 16.23 -6.87 0.90
C ARG A 346 14.84 -7.36 0.50
N CYS A 347 14.72 -8.60 0.05
CA CYS A 347 13.41 -9.13 -0.35
C CYS A 347 12.75 -9.93 0.78
N ALA A 348 11.45 -10.10 0.65
CA ALA A 348 10.61 -11.00 1.43
C ALA A 348 9.74 -11.87 0.52
N ARG A 349 9.21 -12.95 1.07
CA ARG A 349 8.31 -13.89 0.39
C ARG A 349 7.27 -14.42 1.35
N ASP A 350 6.05 -14.54 0.88
CA ASP A 350 4.98 -15.17 1.64
C ASP A 350 5.21 -16.68 1.78
N VAL A 351 5.09 -17.22 2.99
CA VAL A 351 5.19 -18.66 3.20
C VAL A 351 3.84 -19.30 2.94
N TYR A 352 3.61 -19.72 1.70
CA TYR A 352 2.45 -20.57 1.38
C TYR A 352 2.70 -21.98 1.89
N ARG A 353 2.09 -22.36 3.03
CA ARG A 353 1.99 -23.78 3.42
C ARG A 353 0.75 -24.40 2.76
N PRO A 354 0.89 -25.32 1.79
CA PRO A 354 -0.21 -26.21 1.46
C PRO A 354 -0.49 -27.09 2.69
N TRP A 355 -1.69 -26.98 3.26
CA TRP A 355 -2.06 -27.80 4.42
C TRP A 355 -2.27 -29.26 3.99
N PRO A 356 -1.81 -30.26 4.78
CA PRO A 356 -2.03 -31.67 4.51
C PRO A 356 -3.51 -31.95 4.31
N ARG A 357 -3.85 -32.65 3.21
CA ARG A 357 -5.20 -33.16 2.96
C ARG A 357 -5.69 -33.88 4.21
N ARG A 358 -6.66 -33.31 4.93
CA ARG A 358 -7.40 -34.03 5.97
C ARG A 358 -8.27 -35.07 5.27
N ASP A 359 -7.73 -36.27 5.17
CA ASP A 359 -8.47 -37.50 5.00
C ASP A 359 -9.61 -37.56 6.03
N GLY A 360 -10.83 -37.55 5.49
CA GLY A 360 -12.04 -37.28 6.23
C GLY A 360 -12.34 -38.31 7.31
N ARG A 361 -12.77 -37.79 8.47
CA ARG A 361 -13.92 -38.23 9.28
C ARG A 361 -13.97 -37.37 10.54
N VAL A 362 -14.95 -36.48 10.63
CA VAL A 362 -15.40 -35.91 11.91
C VAL A 362 -16.87 -36.26 12.04
N SER A 363 -17.20 -37.05 13.06
CA SER A 363 -18.57 -37.38 13.47
C SER A 363 -19.18 -36.22 14.26
N PRO A 364 -20.48 -35.91 14.08
CA PRO A 364 -21.12 -34.81 14.78
C PRO A 364 -21.74 -35.27 16.10
N THR A 365 -21.14 -34.93 17.24
CA THR A 365 -21.84 -34.81 18.53
C THR A 365 -21.04 -33.88 19.44
N ASP A 366 -21.57 -32.68 19.69
CA ASP A 366 -21.78 -32.10 21.03
C ASP A 366 -22.13 -30.61 20.91
N ASP A 367 -23.44 -30.34 20.92
CA ASP A 367 -24.04 -29.02 21.12
C ASP A 367 -24.27 -28.81 22.62
N PRO A 368 -23.67 -27.77 23.25
CA PRO A 368 -24.01 -27.41 24.61
C PRO A 368 -24.70 -26.05 24.62
N ARG A 369 -26.00 -25.93 24.32
CA ARG A 369 -26.82 -24.77 24.74
C ARG A 369 -28.32 -25.07 24.73
N GLY A 370 -28.87 -25.42 25.91
CA GLY A 370 -30.32 -25.53 26.15
C GLY A 370 -31.05 -24.17 26.20
N PRO A 371 -32.39 -24.16 26.08
CA PRO A 371 -33.16 -22.95 25.80
C PRO A 371 -33.49 -22.17 27.09
N ARG A 372 -33.31 -20.84 27.07
CA ARG A 372 -33.87 -19.93 28.08
C ARG A 372 -34.92 -19.02 27.43
N GLY A 373 -36.17 -19.23 27.79
CA GLY A 373 -37.27 -18.35 27.41
C GLY A 373 -37.25 -17.03 28.20
N ARG A 374 -37.57 -15.92 27.52
CA ARG A 374 -38.03 -14.68 28.15
C ARG A 374 -39.17 -14.06 27.34
N LYS A 375 -40.11 -13.48 28.08
CA LYS A 375 -41.43 -13.01 27.68
C LYS A 375 -41.37 -11.61 27.07
N ASN A 376 -42.09 -11.40 25.98
CA ASN A 376 -42.34 -10.09 25.36
C ASN A 376 -43.30 -9.24 26.20
N VAL A 377 -42.98 -7.95 26.33
CA VAL A 377 -43.92 -6.88 26.70
C VAL A 377 -44.05 -5.99 25.47
N MET A 378 -45.28 -5.88 24.94
CA MET A 378 -45.61 -5.00 23.83
C MET A 378 -45.83 -3.57 24.33
N THR A 379 -45.33 -2.58 23.58
CA THR A 379 -45.81 -1.19 23.60
C THR A 379 -46.15 -0.77 22.17
N GLU A 380 -47.34 -0.20 22.01
CA GLU A 380 -47.94 0.24 20.73
C GLU A 380 -47.16 1.38 20.06
N LYS A 381 -47.01 1.32 18.73
CA LYS A 381 -46.54 2.42 17.87
C LYS A 381 -47.73 3.17 17.26
N ALA A 382 -47.65 4.50 17.24
CA ALA A 382 -48.58 5.38 16.53
C ALA A 382 -48.26 5.45 15.01
N PRO A 383 -49.24 5.74 14.13
CA PRO A 383 -49.05 5.72 12.68
C PRO A 383 -48.46 7.03 12.14
N ILE A 384 -47.54 6.90 11.18
CA ILE A 384 -46.91 8.00 10.43
C ILE A 384 -47.70 8.18 9.10
N PRO A 385 -48.00 9.41 8.65
CA PRO A 385 -48.82 9.65 7.45
C PRO A 385 -48.02 9.44 6.15
N PRO A 386 -48.69 9.22 5.00
CA PRO A 386 -48.04 8.82 3.76
C PRO A 386 -47.42 10.04 3.05
N THR A 387 -46.09 10.03 2.87
CA THR A 387 -45.36 10.93 1.98
C THR A 387 -45.42 10.44 0.54
N THR A 388 -45.66 11.36 -0.39
CA THR A 388 -45.63 11.18 -1.84
C THR A 388 -44.25 10.74 -2.34
N THR A 389 -44.21 9.98 -3.44
CA THR A 389 -43.03 9.30 -4.01
C THR A 389 -41.82 10.18 -4.29
N THR A 390 -42.00 11.49 -4.52
CA THR A 390 -40.91 12.43 -4.82
C THR A 390 -40.02 12.80 -3.63
N ASP A 391 -40.46 12.57 -2.38
CA ASP A 391 -39.63 12.87 -1.18
C ASP A 391 -38.81 11.65 -0.71
N ARG A 392 -38.89 10.52 -1.41
CA ARG A 392 -38.25 9.25 -1.02
C ARG A 392 -36.98 8.91 -1.79
N VAL A 393 -36.74 9.59 -2.92
CA VAL A 393 -35.57 9.35 -3.79
C VAL A 393 -34.72 10.61 -3.80
N THR A 394 -33.46 10.48 -3.39
CA THR A 394 -32.43 11.50 -3.56
C THR A 394 -31.27 10.86 -4.32
N VAL A 395 -30.69 11.58 -5.29
CA VAL A 395 -29.49 11.13 -5.98
C VAL A 395 -28.45 12.24 -5.93
N ASP A 396 -27.37 11.99 -5.21
CA ASP A 396 -26.24 12.90 -5.05
C ASP A 396 -25.14 12.52 -6.04
N VAL A 397 -24.68 13.51 -6.82
CA VAL A 397 -23.63 13.32 -7.82
C VAL A 397 -22.33 13.96 -7.33
N HIS A 398 -21.31 13.12 -7.17
CA HIS A 398 -19.98 13.50 -6.64
C HIS A 398 -18.85 13.19 -7.62
N LEU A 399 -19.15 13.14 -8.92
CA LEU A 399 -18.13 12.99 -9.95
C LEU A 399 -17.45 14.34 -10.23
N PRO A 400 -16.15 14.35 -10.59
CA PRO A 400 -15.49 15.57 -11.02
C PRO A 400 -16.05 16.06 -12.38
N PRO A 401 -15.74 17.30 -12.79
CA PRO A 401 -16.02 17.75 -14.16
C PRO A 401 -15.51 16.73 -15.18
N GLY A 402 -16.38 16.25 -16.08
CA GLY A 402 -16.09 15.14 -17.01
C GLY A 402 -16.71 13.79 -16.62
N GLY A 403 -17.37 13.67 -15.46
CA GLY A 403 -18.17 12.51 -15.10
C GLY A 403 -17.34 11.23 -14.85
N PRO A 404 -17.85 10.03 -15.19
CA PRO A 404 -17.19 8.74 -14.97
C PRO A 404 -15.83 8.61 -15.66
N LEU A 405 -15.62 9.44 -16.68
CA LEU A 405 -14.42 9.46 -17.52
C LEU A 405 -13.44 10.55 -17.09
N SER A 406 -13.70 11.23 -15.97
CA SER A 406 -12.76 12.19 -15.42
C SER A 406 -11.45 11.48 -15.07
N GLY A 407 -10.33 12.04 -15.52
CA GLY A 407 -9.01 11.40 -15.41
C GLY A 407 -8.69 10.37 -16.51
N MET A 408 -9.63 9.99 -17.39
CA MET A 408 -9.38 9.02 -18.48
C MET A 408 -8.17 9.40 -19.33
N ALA A 409 -8.05 10.67 -19.71
CA ALA A 409 -6.91 11.16 -20.47
C ALA A 409 -5.55 10.90 -19.78
N ALA A 410 -5.49 11.08 -18.46
CA ALA A 410 -4.29 10.87 -17.67
C ALA A 410 -3.99 9.37 -17.52
N ASP A 411 -5.00 8.56 -17.21
CA ASP A 411 -4.88 7.11 -17.06
C ASP A 411 -4.46 6.43 -18.35
N VAL A 412 -5.09 6.79 -19.48
CA VAL A 412 -4.79 6.24 -20.80
C VAL A 412 -3.38 6.62 -21.20
N ARG A 413 -2.95 7.87 -20.95
CA ARG A 413 -1.56 8.26 -21.19
C ARG A 413 -0.61 7.41 -20.35
N ALA A 414 -0.80 7.39 -19.04
CA ALA A 414 0.07 6.65 -18.13
C ALA A 414 0.13 5.16 -18.49
N GLY A 415 -1.03 4.54 -18.70
CA GLY A 415 -1.19 3.12 -19.01
C GLY A 415 -0.59 2.70 -20.36
N LEU A 416 -0.80 3.49 -21.42
CA LEU A 416 -0.31 3.16 -22.76
C LEU A 416 1.17 3.51 -22.99
N THR A 417 1.76 4.35 -22.13
CA THR A 417 3.20 4.66 -22.17
C THR A 417 4.07 3.74 -21.31
N LYS A 418 3.48 2.82 -20.55
CA LYS A 418 4.24 1.81 -19.80
C LYS A 418 4.95 0.83 -20.75
N PRO A 419 6.10 0.25 -20.34
CA PRO A 419 6.72 -0.85 -21.07
C PRO A 419 5.79 -2.04 -21.26
N PHE A 420 5.00 -2.38 -20.23
CA PHE A 420 3.87 -3.29 -20.33
C PHE A 420 2.58 -2.46 -20.25
N LYS A 421 1.88 -2.35 -21.37
CA LYS A 421 0.72 -1.47 -21.50
C LYS A 421 -0.46 -1.99 -20.69
N GLU A 422 -1.17 -1.08 -20.03
CA GLU A 422 -2.34 -1.42 -19.22
C GLU A 422 -3.45 -0.39 -19.40
N LEU A 423 -4.70 -0.85 -19.39
CA LEU A 423 -5.90 -0.01 -19.30
C LEU A 423 -6.72 -0.40 -18.08
N SER A 424 -7.41 0.58 -17.49
CA SER A 424 -8.29 0.32 -16.35
C SER A 424 -9.60 -0.34 -16.82
N PRO A 425 -10.08 -1.39 -16.13
CA PRO A 425 -11.33 -2.06 -16.46
C PRO A 425 -12.56 -1.17 -16.26
N ARG A 426 -12.43 -0.04 -15.53
CA ARG A 426 -13.54 0.91 -15.36
C ARG A 426 -14.06 1.48 -16.68
N TYR A 427 -13.22 1.50 -17.72
CA TYR A 427 -13.57 2.00 -19.04
C TYR A 427 -14.32 0.98 -19.92
N PHE A 428 -14.57 -0.23 -19.42
CA PHE A 428 -15.46 -1.15 -20.13
C PHE A 428 -16.91 -0.71 -20.09
N TYR A 429 -17.33 0.00 -19.04
CA TYR A 429 -18.75 0.18 -18.72
C TYR A 429 -19.34 1.46 -19.30
N ASP A 430 -19.20 1.67 -20.61
CA ASP A 430 -20.12 2.53 -21.34
C ASP A 430 -21.48 1.81 -21.54
N GLU A 431 -22.43 2.44 -22.25
CA GLU A 431 -23.74 1.84 -22.52
C GLU A 431 -23.59 0.45 -23.16
N ARG A 432 -22.76 0.36 -24.20
CA ARG A 432 -22.55 -0.87 -24.95
C ARG A 432 -21.85 -1.95 -24.13
N GLY A 433 -20.82 -1.60 -23.38
CA GLY A 433 -20.11 -2.55 -22.55
C GLY A 433 -20.96 -3.07 -21.40
N SER A 434 -21.86 -2.24 -20.86
CA SER A 434 -22.85 -2.68 -19.86
C SER A 434 -23.81 -3.72 -20.45
N GLU A 435 -24.31 -3.51 -21.68
CA GLU A 435 -25.12 -4.53 -22.38
C GLU A 435 -24.37 -5.84 -22.62
N LEU A 436 -23.09 -5.75 -22.97
CA LEU A 436 -22.22 -6.92 -23.19
C LEU A 436 -21.97 -7.66 -21.88
N TYR A 437 -21.74 -6.93 -20.79
CA TYR A 437 -21.59 -7.54 -19.46
C TYR A 437 -22.87 -8.27 -19.02
N GLU A 438 -24.05 -7.67 -19.22
CA GLU A 438 -25.33 -8.33 -18.94
C GLU A 438 -25.48 -9.63 -19.76
N GLN A 439 -25.06 -9.64 -21.02
CA GLN A 439 -25.00 -10.87 -21.83
C GLN A 439 -24.02 -11.89 -21.25
N ILE A 440 -22.84 -11.46 -20.79
CA ILE A 440 -21.85 -12.32 -20.13
C ILE A 440 -22.48 -13.02 -18.93
N THR A 441 -23.23 -12.29 -18.10
CA THR A 441 -23.86 -12.88 -16.90
C THR A 441 -24.86 -14.00 -17.20
N ALA A 442 -25.39 -14.05 -18.42
CA ALA A 442 -26.33 -15.07 -18.87
C ALA A 442 -25.67 -16.29 -19.54
N LEU A 443 -24.38 -16.21 -19.88
CA LEU A 443 -23.65 -17.28 -20.56
C LEU A 443 -23.59 -18.56 -19.72
N PRO A 444 -23.56 -19.74 -20.36
CA PRO A 444 -23.40 -21.00 -19.65
C PRO A 444 -22.02 -21.15 -19.01
N GLU A 445 -20.97 -20.60 -19.62
CA GLU A 445 -19.60 -20.65 -19.08
C GLU A 445 -19.39 -19.70 -17.88
N TYR A 446 -20.12 -18.59 -17.82
CA TYR A 446 -19.98 -17.57 -16.76
C TYR A 446 -20.85 -17.90 -15.53
N TYR A 447 -20.34 -18.80 -14.69
CA TYR A 447 -21.00 -19.21 -13.45
C TYR A 447 -21.15 -18.13 -12.34
N PRO A 448 -20.26 -17.10 -12.18
CA PRO A 448 -20.25 -16.27 -10.97
C PRO A 448 -21.59 -15.66 -10.57
N THR A 449 -22.31 -15.05 -11.52
CA THR A 449 -23.60 -14.40 -11.27
C THR A 449 -24.67 -15.38 -10.78
N ARG A 450 -24.69 -16.61 -11.34
CA ARG A 450 -25.65 -17.65 -10.96
C ARG A 450 -25.35 -18.24 -9.59
N CYS A 451 -24.08 -18.55 -9.32
CA CYS A 451 -23.64 -19.06 -8.02
C CYS A 451 -23.89 -18.03 -6.90
N GLU A 452 -23.55 -16.76 -7.13
CA GLU A 452 -23.81 -15.70 -6.14
C GLU A 452 -25.30 -15.55 -5.84
N ARG A 453 -26.15 -15.55 -6.89
CA ARG A 453 -27.61 -15.46 -6.73
C ARG A 453 -28.17 -16.65 -5.96
N GLN A 454 -27.67 -17.86 -6.18
CA GLN A 454 -28.06 -19.06 -5.43
C GLN A 454 -27.79 -18.90 -3.94
N ILE A 455 -26.60 -18.38 -3.57
CA ILE A 455 -26.24 -18.15 -2.17
C ILE A 455 -27.15 -17.09 -1.55
N LEU A 456 -27.36 -15.95 -2.24
CA LEU A 456 -28.26 -14.90 -1.76
C LEU A 456 -29.67 -15.45 -1.52
N GLN A 457 -30.23 -16.20 -2.46
CA GLN A 457 -31.57 -16.78 -2.33
C GLN A 457 -31.69 -17.72 -1.14
N ALA A 458 -30.63 -18.49 -0.84
CA ALA A 458 -30.62 -19.42 0.27
C ALA A 458 -30.36 -18.72 1.63
N ARG A 459 -29.60 -17.63 1.66
CA ARG A 459 -29.01 -17.08 2.90
C ARG A 459 -29.44 -15.68 3.29
N SER A 460 -30.12 -14.91 2.42
CA SER A 460 -30.55 -13.55 2.76
C SER A 460 -31.42 -13.50 4.02
N GLY A 461 -32.28 -14.50 4.26
CA GLY A 461 -33.05 -14.59 5.51
C GLY A 461 -32.16 -14.74 6.76
N GLU A 462 -31.16 -15.62 6.70
CA GLU A 462 -30.19 -15.83 7.78
C GLU A 462 -29.35 -14.57 8.03
N ILE A 463 -28.90 -13.92 6.95
CA ILE A 463 -28.14 -12.65 7.02
C ILE A 463 -28.98 -11.58 7.73
N VAL A 464 -30.23 -11.40 7.33
CA VAL A 464 -31.14 -10.40 7.92
C VAL A 464 -31.48 -10.71 9.37
N GLU A 465 -31.67 -11.97 9.74
CA GLU A 465 -31.91 -12.38 11.13
C GLU A 465 -30.68 -12.15 12.01
N ALA A 466 -29.48 -12.43 11.52
CA ALA A 466 -28.24 -12.24 12.28
C ALA A 466 -27.88 -10.77 12.48
N THR A 467 -28.27 -9.88 11.56
CA THR A 467 -27.76 -8.50 11.49
C THR A 467 -28.83 -7.44 11.76
N HIS A 468 -30.10 -7.75 11.54
CA HIS A 468 -31.24 -6.83 11.63
C HIS A 468 -30.95 -5.43 11.05
N PRO A 469 -30.50 -5.34 9.79
CA PRO A 469 -30.01 -4.10 9.24
C PRO A 469 -31.17 -3.15 8.96
N ARG A 470 -30.95 -1.87 9.21
CA ARG A 470 -31.89 -0.79 8.86
C ARG A 470 -31.65 -0.25 7.46
N ALA A 471 -30.44 -0.40 6.96
CA ALA A 471 -30.03 0.10 5.66
C ALA A 471 -29.12 -0.87 4.91
N LEU A 472 -29.20 -0.80 3.59
CA LEU A 472 -28.32 -1.52 2.68
C LEU A 472 -27.61 -0.51 1.76
N ILE A 473 -26.28 -0.48 1.81
CA ILE A 473 -25.41 0.24 0.89
C ILE A 473 -24.87 -0.79 -0.10
N GLU A 474 -25.03 -0.56 -1.39
CA GLU A 474 -24.50 -1.46 -2.42
C GLU A 474 -23.47 -0.73 -3.28
N LEU A 475 -22.25 -1.25 -3.31
CA LEU A 475 -21.13 -0.71 -4.08
C LEU A 475 -21.09 -1.37 -5.47
N GLY A 476 -21.10 -0.56 -6.53
CA GLY A 476 -21.21 -1.06 -7.90
C GLY A 476 -22.57 -1.69 -8.16
N SER A 477 -23.64 -0.96 -7.84
CA SER A 477 -25.00 -1.51 -7.77
C SER A 477 -25.58 -1.98 -9.11
N GLY A 478 -25.16 -1.39 -10.23
CA GLY A 478 -25.72 -1.69 -11.54
C GLY A 478 -27.25 -1.66 -11.54
N SER A 479 -27.88 -2.70 -12.10
CA SER A 479 -29.35 -2.87 -12.13
C SER A 479 -29.99 -3.33 -10.80
N ALA A 480 -29.18 -3.55 -9.75
CA ALA A 480 -29.60 -4.10 -8.45
C ALA A 480 -30.39 -5.42 -8.54
N SER A 481 -30.23 -6.19 -9.62
CA SER A 481 -31.05 -7.39 -9.87
C SER A 481 -30.78 -8.53 -8.88
N LYS A 482 -29.57 -8.58 -8.31
CA LYS A 482 -29.18 -9.54 -7.26
C LYS A 482 -29.62 -9.06 -5.88
N THR A 483 -29.52 -7.76 -5.66
CA THR A 483 -29.71 -7.10 -4.36
C THR A 483 -31.16 -7.08 -3.93
N ARG A 484 -32.10 -7.13 -4.88
CA ARG A 484 -33.52 -7.39 -4.60
C ARG A 484 -33.76 -8.58 -3.69
N VAL A 485 -32.96 -9.64 -3.77
CA VAL A 485 -33.10 -10.80 -2.88
C VAL A 485 -32.87 -10.44 -1.41
N LEU A 486 -31.89 -9.57 -1.13
CA LEU A 486 -31.61 -9.09 0.22
C LEU A 486 -32.63 -8.02 0.66
N LEU A 487 -33.05 -7.14 -0.24
CA LEU A 487 -34.11 -6.16 0.02
C LEU A 487 -35.44 -6.84 0.36
N ASP A 488 -35.83 -7.90 -0.36
CA ASP A 488 -37.02 -8.70 -0.09
C ASP A 488 -36.97 -9.32 1.31
N ALA A 489 -35.81 -9.87 1.72
CA ALA A 489 -35.62 -10.42 3.05
C ALA A 489 -35.72 -9.34 4.13
N MET A 490 -35.12 -8.16 3.93
CA MET A 490 -35.21 -7.03 4.85
C MET A 490 -36.63 -6.46 4.95
N ALA A 491 -37.35 -6.38 3.84
CA ALA A 491 -38.74 -5.93 3.78
C ALA A 491 -39.67 -6.92 4.49
N GLY A 492 -39.49 -8.23 4.23
CA GLY A 492 -40.24 -9.30 4.89
C GLY A 492 -40.03 -9.35 6.41
N ALA A 493 -38.82 -9.01 6.88
CA ALA A 493 -38.49 -8.87 8.30
C ALA A 493 -38.93 -7.53 8.91
N GLY A 494 -39.41 -6.58 8.10
CA GLY A 494 -39.84 -5.25 8.55
C GLY A 494 -38.70 -4.34 9.02
N CYS A 495 -37.47 -4.59 8.57
CA CYS A 495 -36.28 -3.79 8.94
C CYS A 495 -35.76 -2.89 7.81
N LEU A 496 -36.24 -3.02 6.58
CA LEU A 496 -35.85 -2.17 5.45
C LEU A 496 -36.28 -0.71 5.65
N GLY A 497 -35.33 0.16 6.01
CA GLY A 497 -35.56 1.60 6.19
C GLY A 497 -34.90 2.48 5.12
N ALA A 498 -33.78 2.05 4.56
CA ALA A 498 -33.09 2.76 3.48
C ALA A 498 -32.30 1.82 2.56
N TYR A 499 -32.13 2.23 1.31
CA TYR A 499 -31.24 1.61 0.33
C TYR A 499 -30.39 2.69 -0.33
N ALA A 500 -29.09 2.45 -0.49
CA ALA A 500 -28.20 3.31 -1.24
C ALA A 500 -27.49 2.54 -2.36
N PRO A 501 -27.94 2.69 -3.61
CA PRO A 501 -27.15 2.29 -4.75
C PRO A 501 -25.98 3.26 -4.93
N VAL A 502 -24.76 2.75 -4.92
CA VAL A 502 -23.53 3.49 -5.21
C VAL A 502 -22.98 2.99 -6.54
N ASP A 503 -22.85 3.88 -7.52
CA ASP A 503 -22.33 3.54 -8.84
C ASP A 503 -21.60 4.73 -9.47
N ILE A 504 -20.74 4.47 -10.45
CA ILE A 504 -20.12 5.55 -11.22
C ILE A 504 -21.09 6.09 -12.28
N SER A 505 -22.08 5.30 -12.73
CA SER A 505 -23.06 5.72 -13.72
C SER A 505 -24.23 6.47 -13.07
N GLU A 506 -24.40 7.75 -13.42
CA GLU A 506 -25.54 8.55 -12.96
C GLU A 506 -26.87 7.99 -13.45
N GLU A 507 -26.92 7.58 -14.71
CA GLU A 507 -28.14 7.07 -15.35
C GLU A 507 -28.65 5.81 -14.64
N ILE A 508 -27.77 4.81 -14.42
CA ILE A 508 -28.16 3.56 -13.78
C ILE A 508 -28.53 3.79 -12.32
N THR A 509 -27.85 4.70 -11.63
CA THR A 509 -28.15 5.03 -10.23
C THR A 509 -29.54 5.66 -10.11
N ARG A 510 -29.90 6.57 -11.03
CA ARG A 510 -31.23 7.20 -11.05
C ARG A 510 -32.32 6.18 -11.38
N GLU A 511 -32.12 5.36 -12.41
CA GLU A 511 -33.10 4.34 -12.81
C GLU A 511 -33.32 3.32 -11.68
N THR A 512 -32.25 2.77 -11.12
CA THR A 512 -32.32 1.83 -10.00
C THR A 512 -33.00 2.48 -8.79
N ALA A 513 -32.71 3.75 -8.49
CA ALA A 513 -33.31 4.42 -7.35
C ALA A 513 -34.84 4.60 -7.50
N GLU A 514 -35.30 4.98 -8.69
CA GLU A 514 -36.73 5.12 -8.99
C GLU A 514 -37.46 3.77 -8.95
N LEU A 515 -36.86 2.73 -9.55
CA LEU A 515 -37.43 1.37 -9.56
C LEU A 515 -37.57 0.81 -8.14
N ILE A 516 -36.52 0.88 -7.32
CA ILE A 516 -36.54 0.35 -5.95
C ILE A 516 -37.53 1.14 -5.08
N ALA A 517 -37.62 2.46 -5.22
CA ALA A 517 -38.59 3.25 -4.48
C ALA A 517 -40.05 2.93 -4.85
N ALA A 518 -40.31 2.49 -6.08
CA ALA A 518 -41.61 2.02 -6.54
C ALA A 518 -41.93 0.59 -6.07
N GLU A 519 -40.93 -0.29 -6.03
CA GLU A 519 -41.06 -1.70 -5.63
C GLU A 519 -41.27 -1.87 -4.11
N TYR A 520 -40.61 -1.06 -3.28
CA TYR A 520 -40.61 -1.21 -1.82
C TYR A 520 -41.27 -0.02 -1.11
N GLU A 521 -42.48 -0.22 -0.59
CA GLU A 521 -43.21 0.85 0.09
C GLU A 521 -42.51 1.31 1.37
N GLY A 522 -42.26 2.62 1.48
CA GLY A 522 -41.69 3.24 2.68
C GLY A 522 -40.16 3.24 2.76
N VAL A 523 -39.46 2.62 1.80
CA VAL A 523 -37.99 2.72 1.72
C VAL A 523 -37.57 4.13 1.29
N ARG A 524 -36.51 4.66 1.91
CA ARG A 524 -35.79 5.83 1.39
C ARG A 524 -34.66 5.35 0.50
N VAL A 525 -34.60 5.85 -0.74
CA VAL A 525 -33.51 5.51 -1.66
C VAL A 525 -32.58 6.71 -1.80
N LEU A 526 -31.30 6.49 -1.48
CA LEU A 526 -30.25 7.50 -1.45
C LEU A 526 -29.18 7.08 -2.45
N GLY A 527 -29.37 7.43 -3.72
CA GLY A 527 -28.42 7.13 -4.79
C GLY A 527 -27.17 8.00 -4.66
N HIS A 528 -26.00 7.39 -4.83
CA HIS A 528 -24.73 8.11 -4.81
C HIS A 528 -23.94 7.80 -6.08
N VAL A 529 -23.71 8.84 -6.87
CA VAL A 529 -22.92 8.74 -8.11
C VAL A 529 -21.49 9.16 -7.80
N CYS A 530 -20.60 8.20 -7.57
CA CYS A 530 -19.20 8.45 -7.23
C CYS A 530 -18.27 7.31 -7.62
N ASP A 531 -16.96 7.59 -7.58
CA ASP A 531 -15.94 6.55 -7.61
C ASP A 531 -15.79 5.99 -6.18
N PHE A 532 -16.30 4.79 -5.94
CA PHE A 532 -16.23 4.15 -4.62
C PHE A 532 -14.79 3.77 -4.22
N GLU A 533 -13.82 3.79 -5.14
CA GLU A 533 -12.40 3.67 -4.81
C GLU A 533 -11.80 4.97 -4.25
N LEU A 534 -12.52 6.10 -4.31
CA LEU A 534 -12.03 7.42 -3.86
C LEU A 534 -12.96 8.09 -2.85
N ASP A 535 -14.28 7.92 -2.96
CA ASP A 535 -15.28 8.73 -2.26
C ASP A 535 -16.28 7.89 -1.42
N LEU A 536 -15.87 6.70 -0.98
CA LEU A 536 -16.71 5.75 -0.24
C LEU A 536 -17.33 6.34 1.04
N GLU A 537 -16.62 7.21 1.77
CA GLU A 537 -17.03 7.75 3.06
C GLU A 537 -18.19 8.76 2.98
N ARG A 538 -18.63 9.11 1.75
CA ARG A 538 -19.65 10.15 1.52
C ARG A 538 -21.09 9.66 1.63
N VAL A 539 -21.34 8.36 1.85
CA VAL A 539 -22.68 7.74 1.86
C VAL A 539 -23.31 7.84 3.28
N PRO A 540 -24.16 8.84 3.58
CA PRO A 540 -24.53 9.17 4.95
C PRO A 540 -25.83 8.45 5.32
N ILE A 541 -25.74 7.19 5.74
CA ILE A 541 -26.90 6.41 6.18
C ILE A 541 -26.77 6.01 7.64
N GLU A 542 -27.84 6.24 8.41
CA GLU A 542 -27.90 5.92 9.84
C GLU A 542 -28.44 4.51 10.13
N GLY A 543 -28.00 3.95 11.25
CA GLY A 543 -28.47 2.68 11.82
C GLY A 543 -27.50 1.54 11.54
N PRO A 544 -27.81 0.29 11.97
CA PRO A 544 -27.03 -0.87 11.55
C PRO A 544 -27.16 -1.04 10.04
N ARG A 545 -26.03 -1.05 9.33
CA ARG A 545 -25.96 -1.12 7.87
C ARG A 545 -25.40 -2.46 7.42
N ILE A 546 -25.84 -2.94 6.27
CA ILE A 546 -25.02 -3.83 5.46
C ILE A 546 -24.41 -3.00 4.34
N VAL A 547 -23.08 -3.05 4.23
CA VAL A 547 -22.34 -2.59 3.06
C VAL A 547 -22.07 -3.81 2.20
N ALA A 548 -22.73 -3.91 1.04
CA ALA A 548 -22.63 -5.02 0.12
C ALA A 548 -21.71 -4.67 -1.05
N PHE A 549 -20.77 -5.55 -1.35
CA PHE A 549 -19.95 -5.49 -2.55
C PHE A 549 -20.01 -6.85 -3.26
N LEU A 550 -20.79 -6.93 -4.33
CA LEU A 550 -21.21 -8.19 -4.96
C LEU A 550 -20.59 -8.33 -6.36
N GLY A 551 -20.74 -9.50 -6.96
CA GLY A 551 -20.34 -9.77 -8.35
C GLY A 551 -18.88 -10.14 -8.56
N GLY A 552 -18.11 -10.31 -7.49
CA GLY A 552 -16.71 -10.70 -7.57
C GLY A 552 -15.79 -9.55 -8.00
N THR A 553 -16.30 -8.32 -8.01
CA THR A 553 -15.60 -7.09 -8.42
C THR A 553 -14.33 -6.85 -7.61
N MET A 554 -14.26 -7.31 -6.36
CA MET A 554 -13.04 -7.29 -5.55
C MET A 554 -11.85 -8.01 -6.21
N GLY A 555 -12.14 -9.00 -7.06
CA GLY A 555 -11.13 -9.70 -7.84
C GLY A 555 -10.41 -8.80 -8.85
N ASN A 556 -11.00 -7.66 -9.22
CA ASN A 556 -10.40 -6.74 -10.19
C ASN A 556 -9.32 -5.84 -9.59
N PHE A 557 -9.19 -5.85 -8.26
CA PHE A 557 -8.26 -4.99 -7.55
C PHE A 557 -6.93 -5.70 -7.39
N GLN A 558 -5.84 -4.98 -7.66
CA GLN A 558 -4.51 -5.43 -7.30
C GLN A 558 -4.40 -5.60 -5.77
N PRO A 559 -3.47 -6.44 -5.26
CA PRO A 559 -3.39 -6.72 -3.82
C PRO A 559 -3.31 -5.47 -2.93
N ALA A 560 -2.49 -4.47 -3.31
CA ALA A 560 -2.37 -3.22 -2.57
C ALA A 560 -3.67 -2.39 -2.60
N GLN A 561 -4.33 -2.29 -3.76
CA GLN A 561 -5.61 -1.60 -3.92
C GLN A 561 -6.70 -2.26 -3.06
N ARG A 562 -6.75 -3.60 -3.06
CA ARG A 562 -7.66 -4.40 -2.26
C ARG A 562 -7.50 -4.16 -0.76
N ALA A 563 -6.26 -4.17 -0.28
CA ALA A 563 -5.96 -3.91 1.13
C ALA A 563 -6.40 -2.49 1.55
N THR A 564 -6.10 -1.47 0.73
CA THR A 564 -6.53 -0.09 0.99
C THR A 564 -8.04 0.05 0.98
N PHE A 565 -8.73 -0.55 0.01
CA PHE A 565 -10.19 -0.53 -0.05
C PHE A 565 -10.84 -1.18 1.17
N LEU A 566 -10.36 -2.36 1.58
CA LEU A 566 -10.90 -3.07 2.75
C LEU A 566 -10.64 -2.32 4.06
N ARG A 567 -9.50 -1.64 4.22
CA ARG A 567 -9.24 -0.77 5.38
C ARG A 567 -10.23 0.39 5.45
N ARG A 568 -10.54 1.00 4.31
CA ARG A 568 -11.54 2.08 4.25
C ARG A 568 -12.93 1.58 4.60
N ILE A 569 -13.31 0.40 4.11
CA ILE A 569 -14.53 -0.28 4.54
C ILE A 569 -14.53 -0.45 6.06
N ALA A 570 -13.48 -1.04 6.65
CA ALA A 570 -13.39 -1.26 8.08
C ALA A 570 -13.56 0.04 8.89
N ASN A 571 -12.87 1.10 8.50
CA ASN A 571 -12.94 2.42 9.14
C ASN A 571 -14.32 3.08 9.04
N MET A 572 -15.12 2.72 8.02
CA MET A 572 -16.46 3.25 7.83
C MET A 572 -17.51 2.51 8.67
N LEU A 573 -17.27 1.25 9.05
CA LEU A 573 -18.27 0.43 9.74
C LEU A 573 -18.36 0.77 11.23
N ASP A 574 -19.57 1.09 11.69
CA ASP A 574 -19.88 1.12 13.11
C ASP A 574 -20.00 -0.31 13.68
N PRO A 575 -19.92 -0.54 15.01
CA PRO A 575 -20.01 -1.88 15.61
C PRO A 575 -21.27 -2.69 15.23
N GLY A 576 -22.35 -2.00 14.87
CA GLY A 576 -23.61 -2.60 14.41
C GLY A 576 -23.62 -2.99 12.93
N ASP A 577 -22.66 -2.52 12.15
CA ASP A 577 -22.64 -2.67 10.71
C ASP A 577 -21.96 -3.96 10.27
N ARG A 578 -22.26 -4.39 9.05
CA ARG A 578 -21.62 -5.55 8.43
C ARG A 578 -21.20 -5.26 7.02
N PHE A 579 -20.12 -5.91 6.62
CA PHE A 579 -19.66 -5.96 5.24
C PHE A 579 -20.02 -7.31 4.64
N LEU A 580 -20.80 -7.30 3.56
CA LEU A 580 -21.19 -8.48 2.79
C LEU A 580 -20.41 -8.46 1.48
N LEU A 581 -19.51 -9.43 1.28
CA LEU A 581 -18.67 -9.50 0.10
C LEU A 581 -18.93 -10.77 -0.70
N GLY A 582 -19.09 -10.63 -2.01
CA GLY A 582 -19.05 -11.73 -2.96
C GLY A 582 -17.64 -11.99 -3.49
N THR A 583 -17.16 -13.22 -3.37
CA THR A 583 -15.84 -13.63 -3.87
C THR A 583 -15.94 -14.89 -4.73
N ASP A 584 -15.31 -14.82 -5.90
CA ASP A 584 -15.14 -15.98 -6.75
C ASP A 584 -13.96 -16.83 -6.25
N LEU A 585 -14.16 -18.15 -6.06
CA LEU A 585 -13.19 -19.00 -5.39
C LEU A 585 -12.17 -19.61 -6.34
N VAL A 586 -11.00 -19.99 -5.83
CA VAL A 586 -10.06 -20.83 -6.62
C VAL A 586 -10.71 -22.18 -6.90
N LYS A 587 -10.65 -22.61 -8.16
CA LYS A 587 -11.26 -23.84 -8.68
C LYS A 587 -10.43 -24.39 -9.84
N ASP A 588 -10.96 -25.38 -10.56
CA ASP A 588 -10.25 -25.95 -11.70
C ASP A 588 -10.03 -24.89 -12.81
N ARG A 589 -8.83 -24.93 -13.38
CA ARG A 589 -8.39 -23.97 -14.40
C ARG A 589 -9.33 -23.91 -15.60
N ALA A 590 -9.86 -25.04 -16.06
CA ALA A 590 -10.67 -25.09 -17.27
C ALA A 590 -12.00 -24.33 -17.08
N THR A 591 -12.63 -24.49 -15.92
CA THR A 591 -13.85 -23.75 -15.57
C THR A 591 -13.60 -22.25 -15.49
N VAL A 592 -12.50 -21.82 -14.85
CA VAL A 592 -12.20 -20.38 -14.76
C VAL A 592 -11.85 -19.82 -16.14
N GLU A 593 -11.01 -20.49 -16.93
CA GLU A 593 -10.64 -20.01 -18.26
C GLU A 593 -11.84 -19.96 -19.22
N ALA A 594 -12.76 -20.92 -19.13
CA ALA A 594 -13.98 -20.92 -19.94
C ALA A 594 -14.89 -19.73 -19.62
N ALA A 595 -15.00 -19.33 -18.35
CA ALA A 595 -15.81 -18.18 -17.94
C ALA A 595 -15.34 -16.87 -18.59
N TYR A 596 -14.06 -16.75 -18.97
CA TYR A 596 -13.50 -15.55 -19.61
C TYR A 596 -13.15 -15.76 -21.09
N ASN A 597 -13.34 -16.97 -21.63
CA ASN A 597 -13.15 -17.31 -23.03
C ASN A 597 -14.39 -18.04 -23.54
N ASP A 598 -15.55 -17.41 -23.41
CA ASP A 598 -16.82 -18.01 -23.80
C ASP A 598 -16.86 -18.34 -25.30
N SER A 599 -17.54 -19.43 -25.63
CA SER A 599 -17.62 -19.92 -27.00
C SER A 599 -18.40 -19.01 -27.95
N ALA A 600 -19.23 -18.12 -27.41
CA ALA A 600 -20.02 -17.15 -28.17
C ALA A 600 -19.23 -15.88 -28.55
N GLY A 601 -18.05 -15.67 -27.97
CA GLY A 601 -17.19 -14.52 -28.23
C GLY A 601 -17.68 -13.21 -27.59
N VAL A 602 -18.60 -13.27 -26.62
CA VAL A 602 -19.17 -12.08 -25.98
C VAL A 602 -18.14 -11.40 -25.08
N THR A 603 -17.36 -12.16 -24.31
CA THR A 603 -16.27 -11.63 -23.46
C THR A 603 -15.16 -11.02 -24.30
N ALA A 604 -14.88 -11.59 -25.47
CA ALA A 604 -13.95 -11.01 -26.42
C ALA A 604 -14.46 -9.65 -26.95
N ALA A 605 -15.74 -9.55 -27.30
CA ALA A 605 -16.36 -8.30 -27.71
C ALA A 605 -16.36 -7.26 -26.57
N PHE A 606 -16.67 -7.67 -25.34
CA PHE A 606 -16.61 -6.83 -24.14
C PHE A 606 -15.21 -6.27 -23.91
N ASN A 607 -14.18 -7.13 -23.94
CA ASN A 607 -12.80 -6.68 -23.75
C ASN A 607 -12.36 -5.69 -24.84
N LYS A 608 -12.69 -5.96 -26.12
CA LYS A 608 -12.37 -5.05 -27.22
C LYS A 608 -13.12 -3.71 -27.17
N ASN A 609 -14.27 -3.67 -26.49
CA ASN A 609 -15.11 -2.47 -26.40
C ASN A 609 -14.36 -1.27 -25.81
N VAL A 610 -13.40 -1.50 -24.90
CA VAL A 610 -12.58 -0.41 -24.35
C VAL A 610 -11.86 0.39 -25.45
N LEU A 611 -11.45 -0.26 -26.54
CA LEU A 611 -10.82 0.43 -27.67
C LEU A 611 -11.81 1.33 -28.42
N ALA A 612 -13.07 0.89 -28.56
CA ALA A 612 -14.13 1.70 -29.15
C ALA A 612 -14.42 2.94 -28.28
N VAL A 613 -14.45 2.75 -26.95
CA VAL A 613 -14.59 3.85 -25.99
C VAL A 613 -13.46 4.87 -26.16
N LEU A 614 -12.20 4.42 -26.28
CA LEU A 614 -11.07 5.34 -26.50
C LEU A 614 -11.15 6.05 -27.86
N ASN A 615 -11.62 5.36 -28.91
CA ASN A 615 -11.82 5.97 -30.22
C ASN A 615 -12.85 7.10 -30.17
N GLU A 616 -13.99 6.86 -29.50
CA GLU A 616 -15.05 7.86 -29.36
C GLU A 616 -14.63 9.02 -28.44
N ARG A 617 -14.02 8.71 -27.29
CA ARG A 617 -13.84 9.66 -26.19
C ARG A 617 -12.56 10.49 -26.26
N LEU A 618 -11.51 9.97 -26.91
CA LEU A 618 -10.19 10.61 -26.98
C LEU A 618 -9.69 10.80 -28.42
N GLY A 619 -10.54 10.57 -29.42
CA GLY A 619 -10.16 10.63 -30.82
C GLY A 619 -9.02 9.67 -31.16
N ALA A 620 -9.04 8.47 -30.57
CA ALA A 620 -8.13 7.40 -30.94
C ALA A 620 -8.55 6.72 -32.26
N ASP A 621 -7.61 6.03 -32.91
CA ASP A 621 -7.83 5.32 -34.18
C ASP A 621 -7.54 3.82 -34.08
N PHE A 622 -7.85 3.18 -32.95
CA PHE A 622 -7.72 1.73 -32.79
C PHE A 622 -8.57 0.97 -33.80
N ASP A 623 -7.95 0.06 -34.55
CA ASP A 623 -8.65 -0.98 -35.31
C ASP A 623 -8.91 -2.19 -34.40
N LEU A 624 -10.15 -2.38 -33.97
CA LEU A 624 -10.54 -3.45 -33.05
C LEU A 624 -10.30 -4.86 -33.63
N ASP A 625 -10.32 -5.01 -34.95
CA ASP A 625 -10.07 -6.30 -35.61
C ASP A 625 -8.57 -6.63 -35.64
N ALA A 626 -7.70 -5.64 -35.45
CA ALA A 626 -6.27 -5.82 -35.32
C ALA A 626 -5.82 -6.25 -33.91
N PHE A 627 -6.75 -6.43 -32.96
CA PHE A 627 -6.47 -6.94 -31.62
C PHE A 627 -7.19 -8.27 -31.36
N GLU A 628 -6.50 -9.23 -30.76
CA GLU A 628 -7.04 -10.51 -30.30
C GLU A 628 -7.31 -10.46 -28.79
N HIS A 629 -8.44 -11.00 -28.35
CA HIS A 629 -8.73 -11.20 -26.94
C HIS A 629 -7.92 -12.39 -26.40
N VAL A 630 -7.24 -12.20 -25.27
CA VAL A 630 -6.46 -13.25 -24.59
C VAL A 630 -6.80 -13.23 -23.11
N ALA A 631 -7.46 -14.27 -22.60
CA ALA A 631 -7.67 -14.46 -21.15
C ALA A 631 -6.98 -15.75 -20.70
N ARG A 632 -6.08 -15.64 -19.71
CA ARG A 632 -5.26 -16.76 -19.23
C ARG A 632 -5.27 -16.86 -17.71
N TRP A 633 -5.25 -18.08 -17.20
CA TRP A 633 -5.04 -18.31 -15.77
C TRP A 633 -3.58 -18.08 -15.39
N ASP A 634 -3.35 -17.19 -14.43
CA ASP A 634 -2.08 -16.98 -13.76
C ASP A 634 -2.13 -17.71 -12.42
N ALA A 635 -1.40 -18.83 -12.33
CA ALA A 635 -1.40 -19.68 -11.15
C ALA A 635 -0.59 -19.12 -9.99
N ASP A 636 0.37 -18.22 -10.27
CA ASP A 636 1.24 -17.63 -9.26
C ASP A 636 0.48 -16.54 -8.49
N ASN A 637 -0.32 -15.76 -9.23
CA ASN A 637 -1.12 -14.67 -8.65
C ASN A 637 -2.59 -15.06 -8.36
N LEU A 638 -3.01 -16.27 -8.76
CA LEU A 638 -4.37 -16.79 -8.63
C LEU A 638 -5.44 -15.88 -9.28
N TRP A 639 -5.16 -15.34 -10.46
CA TRP A 639 -6.13 -14.53 -11.21
C TRP A 639 -6.26 -14.95 -12.67
N MET A 640 -7.39 -14.56 -13.27
CA MET A 640 -7.45 -14.42 -14.73
C MET A 640 -6.77 -13.13 -15.13
N ASP A 641 -5.81 -13.22 -16.06
CA ASP A 641 -5.13 -12.08 -16.68
C ASP A 641 -5.71 -11.90 -18.08
N ILE A 642 -6.45 -10.82 -18.26
CA ILE A 642 -7.26 -10.54 -19.45
C ILE A 642 -6.59 -9.41 -20.23
N ARG A 643 -6.35 -9.67 -21.51
CA ARG A 643 -5.46 -8.86 -22.35
C ARG A 643 -6.00 -8.71 -23.76
N LEU A 644 -5.49 -7.70 -24.45
CA LEU A 644 -5.60 -7.51 -25.88
C LEU A 644 -4.22 -7.65 -26.52
N ARG A 645 -4.09 -8.55 -27.49
CA ARG A 645 -2.85 -8.79 -28.24
C ARG A 645 -2.94 -8.15 -29.62
N SER A 646 -1.97 -7.32 -29.96
CA SER A 646 -1.86 -6.75 -31.31
C SER A 646 -1.49 -7.83 -32.32
N LEU A 647 -2.27 -7.99 -33.39
CA LEU A 647 -2.03 -8.99 -34.45
C LEU A 647 -0.95 -8.55 -35.44
N GLN A 648 -0.64 -7.25 -35.48
CA GLN A 648 0.31 -6.65 -36.40
C GLN A 648 1.07 -5.50 -35.74
N HIS A 649 2.14 -5.04 -36.38
CA HIS A 649 2.76 -3.79 -35.96
C HIS A 649 1.84 -2.62 -36.36
N GLN A 650 1.46 -1.78 -35.40
CA GLN A 650 0.59 -0.64 -35.64
C GLN A 650 0.94 0.52 -34.70
N VAL A 651 0.72 1.75 -35.17
CA VAL A 651 0.88 2.96 -34.37
C VAL A 651 -0.49 3.60 -34.25
N ILE A 652 -0.97 3.70 -33.02
CA ILE A 652 -2.27 4.27 -32.69
C ILE A 652 -2.07 5.75 -32.36
N ASN A 653 -2.82 6.61 -33.02
CA ASN A 653 -2.84 8.04 -32.77
C ASN A 653 -4.04 8.41 -31.92
N ILE A 654 -3.79 8.98 -30.74
CA ILE A 654 -4.82 9.48 -29.82
C ILE A 654 -4.81 11.00 -29.89
N ALA A 655 -5.69 11.55 -30.74
CA ALA A 655 -5.67 12.95 -31.13
C ALA A 655 -5.79 13.90 -29.93
N ASP A 656 -6.73 13.63 -29.03
CA ASP A 656 -7.02 14.52 -27.89
C ASP A 656 -5.87 14.53 -26.86
N LEU A 657 -5.02 13.50 -26.89
CA LEU A 657 -3.83 13.41 -26.05
C LEU A 657 -2.55 13.87 -26.76
N SER A 658 -2.59 14.19 -28.05
CA SER A 658 -1.38 14.37 -28.88
C SER A 658 -0.36 13.25 -28.64
N LEU A 659 -0.86 12.01 -28.57
CA LEU A 659 -0.07 10.83 -28.19
C LEU A 659 -0.08 9.82 -29.33
N GLN A 660 1.11 9.28 -29.65
CA GLN A 660 1.25 8.13 -30.53
C GLN A 660 1.78 6.95 -29.75
N VAL A 661 1.13 5.80 -29.91
CA VAL A 661 1.44 4.57 -29.18
C VAL A 661 1.73 3.47 -30.19
N ALA A 662 2.97 2.99 -30.20
CA ALA A 662 3.33 1.85 -31.02
C ALA A 662 3.01 0.53 -30.31
N PHE A 663 2.48 -0.42 -31.09
CA PHE A 663 2.32 -1.82 -30.73
C PHE A 663 3.09 -2.68 -31.74
N ALA A 664 3.98 -3.53 -31.26
CA ALA A 664 4.58 -4.57 -32.08
C ALA A 664 3.57 -5.70 -32.37
N ALA A 665 3.80 -6.48 -33.43
CA ALA A 665 3.03 -7.70 -33.66
C ALA A 665 3.26 -8.69 -32.50
N GLY A 666 2.19 -9.20 -31.91
CA GLY A 666 2.21 -10.07 -30.73
C GLY A 666 2.31 -9.35 -29.39
N GLU A 667 2.45 -8.02 -29.38
CA GLU A 667 2.50 -7.25 -28.14
C GLU A 667 1.14 -7.28 -27.43
N GLU A 668 1.18 -7.50 -26.11
CA GLU A 668 -0.02 -7.60 -25.28
C GLU A 668 -0.17 -6.38 -24.37
N MET A 669 -1.42 -5.96 -24.19
CA MET A 669 -1.84 -4.95 -23.23
C MET A 669 -2.85 -5.57 -22.28
N ARG A 670 -2.66 -5.40 -20.97
CA ARG A 670 -3.63 -5.87 -19.98
C ARG A 670 -4.79 -4.90 -19.85
N THR A 671 -5.98 -5.44 -19.72
CA THR A 671 -7.23 -4.67 -19.60
C THR A 671 -7.99 -4.98 -18.32
N GLU A 672 -7.78 -6.17 -17.75
CA GLU A 672 -8.41 -6.58 -16.50
C GLU A 672 -7.60 -7.69 -15.83
N ILE A 673 -7.65 -7.74 -14.50
CA ILE A 673 -7.38 -8.95 -13.73
C ILE A 673 -8.67 -9.39 -13.06
N SER A 674 -8.81 -10.69 -12.78
CA SER A 674 -9.88 -11.17 -11.90
C SER A 674 -9.35 -12.26 -10.97
N THR A 675 -8.97 -11.85 -9.76
CA THR A 675 -8.49 -12.73 -8.70
C THR A 675 -9.56 -13.68 -8.21
N LYS A 676 -9.12 -14.91 -7.95
CA LYS A 676 -9.91 -15.96 -7.32
C LYS A 676 -9.37 -16.20 -5.92
N PHE A 677 -10.28 -16.39 -4.98
CA PHE A 677 -9.96 -16.34 -3.57
C PHE A 677 -9.93 -17.73 -2.95
N LEU A 678 -9.01 -17.91 -2.01
CA LEU A 678 -9.07 -18.98 -1.03
C LEU A 678 -9.63 -18.38 0.25
N ARG A 679 -10.52 -19.09 0.93
CA ARG A 679 -11.10 -18.62 2.20
C ARG A 679 -10.02 -18.16 3.22
N PRO A 680 -8.95 -18.93 3.50
CA PRO A 680 -7.91 -18.48 4.42
C PRO A 680 -7.19 -17.20 3.95
N GLY A 681 -7.02 -17.04 2.63
CA GLY A 681 -6.44 -15.82 2.06
C GLY A 681 -7.33 -14.62 2.29
N LEU A 682 -8.66 -14.76 2.12
CA LEU A 682 -9.60 -13.69 2.38
C LEU A 682 -9.69 -13.36 3.88
N GLU A 683 -9.71 -14.36 4.76
CA GLU A 683 -9.67 -14.18 6.22
C GLU A 683 -8.41 -13.41 6.66
N GLY A 684 -7.25 -13.70 6.05
CA GLY A 684 -6.01 -12.96 6.29
C GLY A 684 -6.11 -11.49 5.88
N ILE A 685 -6.57 -11.22 4.65
CA ILE A 685 -6.73 -9.85 4.15
C ILE A 685 -7.77 -9.07 4.97
N TYR A 686 -8.84 -9.72 5.45
CA TYR A 686 -9.78 -9.10 6.39
C TYR A 686 -9.13 -8.72 7.70
N SER A 687 -8.38 -9.64 8.31
CA SER A 687 -7.69 -9.37 9.58
C SER A 687 -6.72 -8.20 9.46
N GLU A 688 -5.94 -8.13 8.38
CA GLU A 688 -5.02 -7.02 8.10
C GLU A 688 -5.74 -5.68 7.87
N ALA A 689 -6.98 -5.74 7.37
CA ALA A 689 -7.81 -4.57 7.15
C ALA A 689 -8.59 -4.11 8.38
N GLY A 690 -8.55 -4.85 9.51
CA GLY A 690 -9.37 -4.56 10.69
C GLY A 690 -10.79 -5.12 10.61
N LEU A 691 -11.00 -6.19 9.84
CA LEU A 691 -12.27 -6.90 9.69
C LEU A 691 -12.18 -8.32 10.26
N GLU A 692 -13.21 -8.75 10.95
CA GLU A 692 -13.39 -10.13 11.39
C GLU A 692 -14.46 -10.80 10.53
N LEU A 693 -14.12 -11.94 9.91
CA LEU A 693 -15.09 -12.80 9.24
C LEU A 693 -16.03 -13.44 10.28
N THR A 694 -17.33 -13.15 10.21
CA THR A 694 -18.34 -13.75 11.09
C THR A 694 -18.98 -14.99 10.45
N ASP A 695 -19.25 -14.93 9.15
CA ASP A 695 -19.99 -15.97 8.44
C ASP A 695 -19.47 -16.18 7.01
N TRP A 696 -19.63 -17.40 6.52
CA TRP A 696 -19.18 -17.81 5.19
C TRP A 696 -20.17 -18.80 4.58
N TRP A 697 -20.64 -18.49 3.38
CA TRP A 697 -21.53 -19.37 2.62
C TRP A 697 -20.99 -19.55 1.21
N ALA A 698 -20.79 -20.80 0.80
CA ALA A 698 -20.47 -21.13 -0.59
C ALA A 698 -21.72 -21.65 -1.31
N ASP A 699 -21.72 -21.59 -2.64
CA ASP A 699 -22.72 -22.29 -3.45
C ASP A 699 -22.51 -23.81 -3.39
N ASP A 700 -23.48 -24.57 -3.92
CA ASP A 700 -23.49 -26.03 -3.83
C ASP A 700 -22.29 -26.69 -4.51
N GLU A 701 -21.68 -26.03 -5.50
CA GLU A 701 -20.51 -26.53 -6.22
C GLU A 701 -19.18 -25.98 -5.65
N GLY A 702 -19.22 -25.08 -4.66
CA GLY A 702 -18.03 -24.49 -4.05
C GLY A 702 -17.24 -23.60 -5.00
N LEU A 703 -17.92 -22.99 -5.97
CA LEU A 703 -17.34 -22.12 -6.99
C LEU A 703 -17.26 -20.66 -6.53
N TYR A 704 -18.19 -20.21 -5.72
CA TYR A 704 -18.35 -18.83 -5.29
C TYR A 704 -18.70 -18.80 -3.79
N ALA A 705 -18.40 -17.69 -3.12
CA ALA A 705 -18.82 -17.49 -1.75
C ALA A 705 -19.31 -16.08 -1.45
N LEU A 706 -20.21 -15.99 -0.47
CA LEU A 706 -20.49 -14.77 0.27
C LEU A 706 -19.83 -14.86 1.64
N SER A 707 -19.13 -13.80 2.01
CA SER A 707 -18.60 -13.59 3.36
C SER A 707 -19.31 -12.44 4.04
N LEU A 708 -19.62 -12.61 5.33
CA LEU A 708 -20.07 -11.53 6.21
C LEU A 708 -18.95 -11.20 7.19
N ALA A 709 -18.64 -9.91 7.32
CA ALA A 709 -17.61 -9.43 8.23
C ALA A 709 -18.09 -8.22 9.06
N ARG A 710 -17.39 -7.96 10.16
CA ARG A 710 -17.55 -6.77 11.01
C ARG A 710 -16.20 -6.10 11.26
N ALA A 711 -16.18 -4.81 11.56
CA ALA A 711 -14.98 -4.15 12.05
C ALA A 711 -14.58 -4.64 13.45
N ILE A 712 -13.27 -4.64 13.73
CA ILE A 712 -12.65 -5.06 15.00
C ILE A 712 -12.34 -3.85 15.89
#